data_AF-A0A9D7UKR4-F1
#
_entry.id   AF-A0A9D7UKR4-F1
#
_cell.length_a   1.000
_cell.length_b   1.000
_cell.length_c   1.000
_cell.angle_alpha   90.00
_cell.angle_beta   90.00
_cell.angle_gamma   90.00
#
_symmetry.space_group_name_H-M   'P 1'
#
loop_
_entity.id
_entity.type
_entity.pdbx_description
1 polymer ?
#
loop_
_entity_poly.entity_id
_entity_poly.type
_entity_poly.pdbx_seq_one_letter_code
_entity_poly.pdbx_strand_id
1 'polypeptide(L)'
;MTRRFICRLNFVVGIGAATLTLCGAARAGTPTIEVESFDWFPEFAPAGLLGPFFINNNGDFVGRRTSGGLFIWIEGAVNEPSAPMCEGAVQTAPRGINDEGAVVGYAFCNSDKGAYDAGFRVEAFGPLQLGTLKAEWNGLNNAGTIVGRFFNYFNDPDSNSNHGFRIDSGTLSVLDLHFRPAGVDDTGRLFGTSINADDGFFAKEQGGALVNLGTFGGTSFFRINRVSKVGSFAGRLQFAGSIARSFAYHDGVGRVIPLVPGATVSDAYAVTLDGKVIGRDSNAPSFDVQNWVLNGEHRIFMPDLLEPFLGFRPTVFSISAASEEGWILGFGREPTTNASRLFRCKIRVGPPKDVDSDGDGLLDDWEVNGIPYTDSEGAEQRYLLPGANPARKDLYVEVDGGTFPLTDEAIARVVFAFDQAPVVNIDNSTGIRLHVVKDEFDLPLPNSVVFGSNFPENFDTIKAQRFGTMEERQGPDAAARLGAKAKAFRYCIVYDGLQFFQPQNEYVGKAELPGNDFLIDLGPARFRNGVRDADEVAGIFMHELGHTLDLRHGGFENMHGKPNYVSVMNYALVIPKAWSLRFWRLDFSREPLGVLDENALVEQTGIDSEFSRGVSMPFGVGPANARSFRLVKLSGRGTDFNGNGAVAGVVAADLNFIGPGANVPGTGSPSPGEPLIGFNDWANLRYEITLGPNQRGAGMESEGCPSAATMEFLEQNVPEPCHPDIDGDEFIGFADLNAIISRFNAVQGQALYDAAVDIDADGLVGFSDLNEVLSRFNQPCD
;
A
#
# COMPACT_ATOMS: atom_id res chain seq x y z
N MET A 1 30.09 8.80 37.84
CA MET A 1 30.58 7.41 37.84
C MET A 1 29.83 6.64 36.77
N THR A 2 30.61 6.05 35.89
CA THR A 2 30.29 5.47 34.59
C THR A 2 29.59 4.12 34.73
N ARG A 3 28.51 3.86 33.97
CA ARG A 3 28.06 2.49 33.67
C ARG A 3 28.28 2.23 32.19
N ARG A 4 29.34 1.46 31.91
CA ARG A 4 29.68 0.90 30.60
C ARG A 4 28.79 -0.32 30.35
N PHE A 5 28.09 -0.36 29.23
CA PHE A 5 27.58 -1.61 28.66
C PHE A 5 28.69 -2.22 27.79
N ILE A 6 28.98 -3.50 28.02
CA ILE A 6 30.01 -4.30 27.33
C ILE A 6 29.32 -5.06 26.20
N CYS A 7 29.57 -4.71 24.94
CA CYS A 7 29.35 -5.61 23.81
C CYS A 7 30.57 -6.53 23.69
N ARG A 8 30.36 -7.85 23.76
CA ARG A 8 31.36 -8.85 23.39
C ARG A 8 31.34 -9.02 21.87
N LEU A 9 32.40 -8.56 21.19
CA LEU A 9 32.71 -8.92 19.81
C LEU A 9 33.59 -10.20 19.83
N ASN A 10 33.14 -11.26 19.17
CA ASN A 10 34.00 -12.39 18.82
C ASN A 10 34.72 -12.06 17.51
N PHE A 11 36.05 -11.96 17.56
CA PHE A 11 36.91 -11.82 16.38
C PHE A 11 37.15 -13.20 15.73
N VAL A 12 36.88 -13.31 14.43
CA VAL A 12 37.57 -14.26 13.55
C VAL A 12 38.41 -13.43 12.59
N VAL A 13 39.73 -13.61 12.66
CA VAL A 13 40.73 -12.89 11.85
C VAL A 13 40.80 -13.56 10.48
N GLY A 14 40.45 -12.83 9.43
CA GLY A 14 40.69 -13.17 8.03
C GLY A 14 41.03 -11.89 7.27
N ILE A 15 42.25 -11.82 6.74
CA ILE A 15 42.88 -10.62 6.18
C ILE A 15 42.37 -10.41 4.75
N GLY A 16 41.70 -9.29 4.49
CA GLY A 16 41.31 -8.85 3.15
C GLY A 16 40.80 -7.41 3.22
N ALA A 17 41.42 -6.50 2.47
CA ALA A 17 41.15 -5.07 2.52
C ALA A 17 39.71 -4.75 2.05
N ALA A 18 38.89 -4.20 2.95
CA ALA A 18 37.65 -3.53 2.61
C ALA A 18 37.70 -2.10 3.16
N THR A 19 37.52 -1.14 2.25
CA THR A 19 37.37 0.28 2.54
C THR A 19 36.16 0.46 3.45
N LEU A 20 36.39 0.90 4.68
CA LEU A 20 35.34 1.12 5.68
C LEU A 20 34.63 2.45 5.37
N THR A 21 33.50 2.41 4.65
CA THR A 21 32.57 3.53 4.59
C THR A 21 31.83 3.57 5.93
N LEU A 22 32.16 4.54 6.77
CA LEU A 22 31.40 4.85 7.98
C LEU A 22 30.00 5.31 7.57
N CYS A 23 29.03 4.39 7.57
CA CYS A 23 27.62 4.76 7.67
C CYS A 23 27.43 5.41 9.04
N GLY A 24 27.33 6.74 9.05
CA GLY A 24 26.77 7.46 10.19
C GLY A 24 25.33 7.00 10.34
N ALA A 25 24.99 6.41 11.48
CA ALA A 25 23.62 6.15 11.86
C ALA A 25 22.83 7.46 11.81
N ALA A 26 22.06 7.66 10.73
CA ALA A 26 21.01 8.65 10.72
C ALA A 26 20.02 8.27 11.83
N ARG A 27 19.69 9.22 12.69
CA ARG A 27 18.61 9.03 13.66
C ARG A 27 17.34 8.74 12.87
N ALA A 28 16.68 7.62 13.18
CA ALA A 28 15.30 7.38 12.78
C ALA A 28 14.46 8.60 13.18
N GLY A 29 13.77 9.21 12.21
CA GLY A 29 12.81 10.30 12.46
C GLY A 29 13.19 11.71 11.99
N THR A 30 14.24 11.91 11.19
CA THR A 30 14.39 13.18 10.43
C THR A 30 13.91 12.94 8.99
N PRO A 31 12.90 13.67 8.46
CA PRO A 31 12.49 13.50 7.08
C PRO A 31 13.65 13.86 6.16
N THR A 32 14.28 12.85 5.56
CA THR A 32 15.36 13.02 4.59
C THR A 32 14.77 13.29 3.22
N ILE A 33 15.29 14.31 2.53
CA ILE A 33 15.01 14.52 1.11
C ILE A 33 16.17 13.88 0.36
N GLU A 34 15.86 12.94 -0.53
CA GLU A 34 16.86 12.24 -1.33
C GLU A 34 17.03 12.89 -2.70
N VAL A 35 18.26 12.85 -3.23
CA VAL A 35 18.60 13.31 -4.58
C VAL A 35 18.77 12.06 -5.45
N GLU A 36 18.01 11.97 -6.53
CA GLU A 36 18.04 10.82 -7.45
C GLU A 36 19.08 11.01 -8.56
N SER A 37 19.20 12.23 -9.08
CA SER A 37 20.12 12.55 -10.17
C SER A 37 20.56 14.01 -10.13
N PHE A 38 21.74 14.27 -10.70
CA PHE A 38 22.29 15.61 -10.84
C PHE A 38 23.14 15.71 -12.10
N ASP A 39 22.88 16.73 -12.92
CA ASP A 39 23.57 16.98 -14.18
C ASP A 39 24.09 18.42 -14.25
N TRP A 40 25.33 18.59 -14.74
CA TRP A 40 25.86 19.88 -15.19
C TRP A 40 25.73 19.99 -16.71
N PHE A 41 25.35 21.16 -17.21
CA PHE A 41 25.31 21.43 -18.65
C PHE A 41 26.40 22.43 -19.06
N PRO A 42 27.58 21.93 -19.44
CA PRO A 42 28.73 22.79 -19.73
C PRO A 42 28.56 23.70 -20.93
N GLU A 43 27.73 23.31 -21.89
CA GLU A 43 27.36 24.06 -23.10
C GLU A 43 26.55 25.34 -22.80
N PHE A 44 25.98 25.44 -21.60
CA PHE A 44 25.11 26.51 -21.16
C PHE A 44 25.81 27.44 -20.14
N ALA A 45 26.79 28.21 -20.63
CA ALA A 45 27.44 29.24 -19.82
C ALA A 45 26.49 30.44 -19.55
N PRO A 46 26.41 30.98 -18.32
CA PRO A 46 25.45 32.02 -17.95
C PRO A 46 25.63 33.33 -18.71
N ALA A 47 26.84 33.65 -19.19
CA ALA A 47 27.05 34.83 -20.04
C ALA A 47 26.28 34.77 -21.38
N GLY A 48 25.87 33.57 -21.80
CA GLY A 48 25.06 33.32 -22.99
C GLY A 48 23.58 33.10 -22.71
N LEU A 49 23.13 33.10 -21.44
CA LEU A 49 21.78 32.76 -21.03
C LEU A 49 21.09 33.88 -20.24
N LEU A 50 19.80 34.05 -20.48
CA LEU A 50 18.94 35.05 -19.83
C LEU A 50 17.59 34.38 -19.52
N GLY A 51 17.17 34.35 -18.25
CA GLY A 51 15.87 33.78 -17.86
C GLY A 51 14.67 34.50 -18.53
N PRO A 52 13.46 33.92 -18.50
CA PRO A 52 13.00 32.80 -17.65
C PRO A 52 13.30 31.40 -18.19
N PHE A 53 13.29 30.40 -17.29
CA PHE A 53 13.41 28.98 -17.60
C PHE A 53 12.16 28.22 -17.13
N PHE A 54 11.84 27.11 -17.79
CA PHE A 54 10.78 26.18 -17.39
C PHE A 54 11.26 24.75 -17.55
N ILE A 55 10.79 23.85 -16.69
CA ILE A 55 11.09 22.41 -16.71
C ILE A 55 9.78 21.63 -16.61
N ASN A 56 9.65 20.57 -17.42
CA ASN A 56 8.50 19.66 -17.44
C ASN A 56 8.73 18.48 -16.47
N ASN A 57 7.81 17.52 -16.45
CA ASN A 57 7.87 16.36 -15.54
C ASN A 57 8.88 15.29 -15.99
N ASN A 58 9.32 15.33 -17.25
CA ASN A 58 10.37 14.47 -17.79
C ASN A 58 11.79 15.03 -17.56
N GLY A 59 11.89 16.25 -17.01
CA GLY A 59 13.15 16.94 -16.82
C GLY A 59 13.66 17.67 -18.07
N ASP A 60 12.85 17.76 -19.13
CA ASP A 60 13.09 18.61 -20.29
C ASP A 60 12.87 20.06 -19.93
N PHE A 61 13.66 20.95 -20.51
CA PHE A 61 13.61 22.35 -20.13
C PHE A 61 13.80 23.30 -21.30
N VAL A 62 13.22 24.47 -21.15
CA VAL A 62 13.30 25.56 -22.12
C VAL A 62 13.84 26.80 -21.43
N GLY A 63 14.65 27.56 -22.17
CA GLY A 63 15.18 28.83 -21.70
C GLY A 63 15.43 29.80 -22.85
N ARG A 64 16.00 30.94 -22.47
CA ARG A 64 16.36 32.01 -23.41
C ARG A 64 17.86 32.30 -23.36
N ARG A 65 18.41 32.66 -24.52
CA ARG A 65 19.78 33.15 -24.67
C ARG A 65 19.86 34.68 -24.54
N THR A 66 21.05 35.18 -24.19
CA THR A 66 21.32 36.63 -24.16
C THR A 66 21.19 37.29 -25.54
N SER A 67 21.36 36.52 -26.62
CA SER A 67 21.10 36.94 -28.00
C SER A 67 19.61 37.14 -28.33
N GLY A 68 18.70 36.77 -27.44
CA GLY A 68 17.25 36.93 -27.62
C GLY A 68 16.50 35.69 -28.12
N GLY A 69 17.21 34.65 -28.58
CA GLY A 69 16.63 33.40 -29.06
C GLY A 69 16.27 32.39 -27.95
N LEU A 70 15.34 31.48 -28.28
CA LEU A 70 14.93 30.35 -27.45
C LEU A 70 15.86 29.15 -27.67
N PHE A 71 16.08 28.34 -26.64
CA PHE A 71 16.60 26.99 -26.78
C PHE A 71 15.73 26.02 -25.98
N ILE A 72 15.62 24.79 -26.46
CA ILE A 72 14.85 23.71 -25.82
C ILE A 72 15.79 22.52 -25.66
N TRP A 73 15.92 21.98 -24.46
CA TRP A 73 16.61 20.73 -24.20
C TRP A 73 15.56 19.63 -24.06
N ILE A 74 15.64 18.60 -24.91
CA ILE A 74 14.76 17.42 -24.90
C ILE A 74 15.63 16.19 -25.11
N GLU A 75 15.48 15.17 -24.26
CA GLU A 75 16.13 13.85 -24.42
C GLU A 75 17.65 13.91 -24.72
N GLY A 76 18.39 14.81 -24.08
CA GLY A 76 19.85 14.93 -24.26
C GLY A 76 20.30 15.80 -25.43
N ALA A 77 19.38 16.37 -26.21
CA ALA A 77 19.69 17.22 -27.35
C ALA A 77 19.23 18.68 -27.14
N VAL A 78 20.08 19.61 -27.57
CA VAL A 78 19.71 21.04 -27.65
C VAL A 78 19.07 21.31 -29.01
N ASN A 79 17.83 21.77 -28.97
CA ASN A 79 17.02 22.13 -30.13
C ASN A 79 16.79 23.65 -30.16
N GLU A 80 16.81 24.24 -31.34
CA GLU A 80 16.48 25.65 -31.57
C GLU A 80 15.38 25.74 -32.64
N PRO A 81 14.38 26.63 -32.48
CA PRO A 81 13.34 26.79 -33.49
C PRO A 81 13.92 27.20 -34.85
N SER A 82 13.50 26.54 -35.92
CA SER A 82 14.03 26.72 -37.28
C SER A 82 13.63 28.01 -37.98
N ALA A 83 12.63 28.73 -37.45
CA ALA A 83 12.10 29.97 -38.03
C ALA A 83 11.89 31.04 -36.94
N PRO A 84 12.04 32.34 -37.27
CA PRO A 84 11.72 33.41 -36.32
C PRO A 84 10.24 33.32 -35.92
N MET A 85 9.98 33.46 -34.62
CA MET A 85 8.62 33.34 -34.05
C MET A 85 7.64 34.33 -34.68
N CYS A 86 8.14 35.49 -35.16
CA CYS A 86 7.43 36.49 -35.95
C CYS A 86 8.37 37.35 -36.77
N GLU A 87 7.82 38.07 -37.76
CA GLU A 87 8.56 39.04 -38.57
C GLU A 87 9.13 40.15 -37.66
N GLY A 88 10.44 40.37 -37.75
CA GLY A 88 11.14 41.36 -36.91
C GLY A 88 11.24 41.00 -35.42
N ALA A 89 11.14 39.71 -35.06
CA ALA A 89 11.31 39.27 -33.67
C ALA A 89 12.69 39.65 -33.12
N VAL A 90 12.73 40.45 -32.04
CA VAL A 90 13.98 40.85 -31.36
C VAL A 90 14.20 40.12 -30.04
N GLN A 91 13.16 39.51 -29.47
CA GLN A 91 13.22 38.81 -28.20
C GLN A 91 12.10 37.78 -28.07
N THR A 92 12.42 36.56 -27.64
CA THR A 92 11.44 35.51 -27.31
C THR A 92 11.60 35.07 -25.87
N ALA A 93 10.50 34.88 -25.14
CA ALA A 93 10.51 34.42 -23.76
C ALA A 93 9.51 33.27 -23.55
N PRO A 94 9.99 32.09 -23.08
CA PRO A 94 9.10 30.99 -22.75
C PRO A 94 8.26 31.33 -21.52
N ARG A 95 7.12 30.65 -21.39
CA ARG A 95 6.20 30.71 -20.24
C ARG A 95 5.71 29.34 -19.78
N GLY A 96 5.99 28.29 -20.54
CA GLY A 96 5.68 26.91 -20.14
C GLY A 96 6.20 25.90 -21.16
N ILE A 97 6.36 24.67 -20.69
CA ILE A 97 6.64 23.47 -21.48
C ILE A 97 5.71 22.36 -20.97
N ASN A 98 5.16 21.52 -21.85
CA ASN A 98 4.42 20.32 -21.45
C ASN A 98 5.31 19.07 -21.53
N ASP A 99 4.77 17.92 -21.12
CA ASP A 99 5.55 16.67 -21.06
C ASP A 99 5.83 16.08 -22.46
N GLU A 100 5.15 16.57 -23.50
CA GLU A 100 5.44 16.26 -24.91
C GLU A 100 6.52 17.19 -25.52
N GLY A 101 7.06 18.13 -24.74
CA GLY A 101 8.09 19.07 -25.20
C GLY A 101 7.56 20.29 -25.98
N ALA A 102 6.24 20.48 -26.08
CA ALA A 102 5.64 21.68 -26.66
C ALA A 102 5.83 22.88 -25.74
N VAL A 103 6.20 24.02 -26.32
CA VAL A 103 6.52 25.25 -25.58
C VAL A 103 5.52 26.36 -25.91
N VAL A 104 5.12 27.12 -24.88
CA VAL A 104 4.37 28.37 -25.01
C VAL A 104 5.16 29.55 -24.51
N GLY A 105 4.90 30.73 -25.06
CA GLY A 105 5.54 31.96 -24.63
C GLY A 105 5.07 33.18 -25.39
N TYR A 106 5.88 34.25 -25.35
CA TYR A 106 5.63 35.48 -26.09
C TYR A 106 6.90 35.98 -26.77
N ALA A 107 6.72 36.65 -27.91
CA ALA A 107 7.78 37.24 -28.73
C ALA A 107 7.53 38.74 -28.94
N PHE A 108 8.59 39.54 -28.85
CA PHE A 108 8.56 40.96 -29.18
C PHE A 108 8.81 41.14 -30.68
N CYS A 109 7.77 41.52 -31.41
CA CYS A 109 7.79 41.67 -32.86
C CYS A 109 7.90 43.16 -33.24
N ASN A 110 8.85 43.50 -34.12
CA ASN A 110 8.91 44.81 -34.76
C ASN A 110 8.30 44.71 -36.16
N SER A 111 7.18 45.41 -36.39
CA SER A 111 6.58 45.56 -37.73
C SER A 111 6.55 47.02 -38.16
N ASP A 112 6.32 47.27 -39.45
CA ASP A 112 6.07 48.62 -40.01
C ASP A 112 4.88 49.36 -39.36
N LYS A 113 4.11 48.69 -38.49
CA LYS A 113 2.96 49.21 -37.75
C LYS A 113 3.22 49.44 -36.25
N GLY A 114 4.48 49.33 -35.79
CA GLY A 114 4.89 49.48 -34.39
C GLY A 114 5.21 48.16 -33.69
N ALA A 115 5.84 48.24 -32.51
CA ALA A 115 6.23 47.08 -31.69
C ALA A 115 5.03 46.47 -30.93
N TYR A 116 4.92 45.14 -30.93
CA TYR A 116 3.87 44.40 -30.21
C TYR A 116 4.33 43.03 -29.72
N ASP A 117 3.64 42.50 -28.70
CA ASP A 117 3.89 41.18 -28.13
C ASP A 117 2.97 40.14 -28.80
N ALA A 118 3.54 39.09 -29.38
CA ALA A 118 2.79 37.98 -29.97
C ALA A 118 3.00 36.70 -29.18
N GLY A 119 1.92 36.02 -28.82
CA GLY A 119 2.00 34.69 -28.23
C GLY A 119 2.35 33.63 -29.28
N PHE A 120 3.12 32.62 -28.88
CA PHE A 120 3.54 31.53 -29.76
C PHE A 120 3.37 30.15 -29.10
N ARG A 121 3.10 29.15 -29.95
CA ARG A 121 3.32 27.73 -29.67
C ARG A 121 4.47 27.25 -30.54
N VAL A 122 5.44 26.55 -29.95
CA VAL A 122 6.38 25.70 -30.69
C VAL A 122 5.96 24.26 -30.44
N GLU A 123 5.40 23.65 -31.47
CA GLU A 123 5.38 22.19 -31.59
C GLU A 123 6.68 21.76 -32.25
N ALA A 124 6.99 20.46 -32.24
CA ALA A 124 8.31 19.93 -32.56
C ALA A 124 9.00 20.52 -33.80
N PHE A 125 8.31 21.14 -34.79
CA PHE A 125 8.95 21.71 -35.98
C PHE A 125 8.34 22.99 -36.60
N GLY A 126 7.61 23.85 -35.85
CA GLY A 126 7.20 25.17 -36.41
C GLY A 126 6.35 26.10 -35.51
N PRO A 127 6.41 27.44 -35.72
CA PRO A 127 5.65 28.39 -34.91
C PRO A 127 4.18 28.49 -35.34
N LEU A 128 3.26 28.48 -34.39
CA LEU A 128 1.85 28.86 -34.59
C LEU A 128 1.62 30.29 -34.03
N GLN A 129 1.16 31.21 -34.89
CA GLN A 129 0.81 32.59 -34.53
C GLN A 129 -0.70 32.83 -34.57
N LEU A 130 -1.23 33.60 -33.62
CA LEU A 130 -2.63 34.05 -33.59
C LEU A 130 -2.82 35.51 -34.04
N GLY A 131 -2.12 35.93 -35.10
CA GLY A 131 -2.30 37.26 -35.71
C GLY A 131 -1.75 38.43 -34.88
N THR A 132 -2.36 39.62 -34.99
CA THR A 132 -1.81 40.89 -34.46
C THR A 132 -2.24 41.24 -33.02
N LEU A 133 -2.72 40.28 -32.24
CA LEU A 133 -3.21 40.52 -30.86
C LEU A 133 -2.05 40.59 -29.86
N LYS A 134 -2.04 41.62 -29.00
CA LYS A 134 -1.10 41.73 -27.88
C LYS A 134 -1.47 40.76 -26.77
N ALA A 135 -0.78 39.63 -26.69
CA ALA A 135 -1.13 38.54 -25.77
C ALA A 135 0.09 37.94 -25.06
N GLU A 136 -0.09 37.63 -23.78
CA GLU A 136 0.82 36.81 -22.99
C GLU A 136 0.22 35.42 -22.80
N TRP A 137 0.91 34.39 -23.28
CA TRP A 137 0.54 32.99 -23.04
C TRP A 137 1.23 32.55 -21.76
N ASN A 138 0.47 32.19 -20.72
CA ASN A 138 1.00 31.98 -19.37
C ASN A 138 1.15 30.50 -18.99
N GLY A 139 0.44 29.58 -19.63
CA GLY A 139 0.52 28.17 -19.28
C GLY A 139 0.01 27.22 -20.38
N LEU A 140 0.43 25.95 -20.26
CA LEU A 140 0.15 24.85 -21.17
C LEU A 140 -0.01 23.54 -20.37
N ASN A 141 -1.13 22.83 -20.55
CA ASN A 141 -1.30 21.49 -20.00
C ASN A 141 -0.88 20.40 -21.01
N ASN A 142 -0.91 19.12 -20.60
CA ASN A 142 -0.49 18.01 -21.47
C ASN A 142 -1.50 17.74 -22.60
N ALA A 143 -2.77 18.09 -22.44
CA ALA A 143 -3.76 18.05 -23.52
C ALA A 143 -3.58 19.16 -24.60
N GLY A 144 -2.57 20.03 -24.45
CA GLY A 144 -2.31 21.12 -25.39
C GLY A 144 -3.20 22.35 -25.21
N THR A 145 -3.95 22.41 -24.10
CA THR A 145 -4.73 23.60 -23.71
C THR A 145 -3.78 24.72 -23.32
N ILE A 146 -3.98 25.89 -23.93
CA ILE A 146 -3.17 27.09 -23.65
C ILE A 146 -4.03 28.10 -22.91
N VAL A 147 -3.46 28.77 -21.92
CA VAL A 147 -4.12 29.88 -21.22
C VAL A 147 -3.23 31.10 -21.19
N GLY A 148 -3.85 32.28 -21.13
CA GLY A 148 -3.11 33.53 -21.09
C GLY A 148 -4.01 34.75 -20.92
N ARG A 149 -3.45 35.93 -21.24
CA ARG A 149 -4.17 37.20 -21.17
C ARG A 149 -3.87 38.12 -22.35
N PHE A 150 -4.85 38.97 -22.68
CA PHE A 150 -4.69 40.09 -23.60
C PHE A 150 -4.31 41.38 -22.88
N PHE A 151 -3.51 42.22 -23.53
CA PHE A 151 -3.24 43.60 -23.11
C PHE A 151 -4.04 44.60 -23.96
N ASN A 152 -4.79 45.49 -23.30
CA ASN A 152 -5.53 46.60 -23.94
C ASN A 152 -6.37 46.15 -25.14
N TYR A 153 -7.42 45.37 -24.88
CA TYR A 153 -8.36 44.93 -25.91
C TYR A 153 -9.04 46.14 -26.56
N PHE A 154 -9.21 46.09 -27.89
CA PHE A 154 -9.70 47.16 -28.78
C PHE A 154 -10.70 48.15 -28.15
N ASN A 155 -10.35 49.45 -28.16
CA ASN A 155 -11.25 50.57 -27.85
C ASN A 155 -12.04 50.44 -26.54
N ASP A 156 -11.51 49.74 -25.53
CA ASP A 156 -12.04 49.81 -24.18
C ASP A 156 -11.68 51.19 -23.57
N PRO A 157 -12.66 52.01 -23.15
CA PRO A 157 -12.39 53.27 -22.45
C PRO A 157 -11.61 53.08 -21.14
N ASP A 158 -11.63 51.88 -20.56
CA ASP A 158 -10.80 51.53 -19.40
C ASP A 158 -9.45 50.98 -19.88
N SER A 159 -8.44 51.85 -19.90
CA SER A 159 -7.05 51.58 -20.30
C SER A 159 -6.28 50.55 -19.45
N ASN A 160 -6.99 49.71 -18.70
CA ASN A 160 -6.48 48.77 -17.70
C ASN A 160 -7.14 47.37 -17.75
N SER A 161 -7.98 47.06 -18.74
CA SER A 161 -8.69 45.79 -18.86
C SER A 161 -7.78 44.66 -19.39
N ASN A 162 -7.38 43.76 -18.49
CA ASN A 162 -6.75 42.49 -18.83
C ASN A 162 -7.84 41.41 -18.96
N HIS A 163 -7.98 40.81 -20.14
CA HIS A 163 -8.91 39.70 -20.38
C HIS A 163 -8.15 38.38 -20.43
N GLY A 164 -8.56 37.41 -19.61
CA GLY A 164 -8.07 36.05 -19.72
C GLY A 164 -8.55 35.39 -21.01
N PHE A 165 -7.79 34.45 -21.54
CA PHE A 165 -8.22 33.58 -22.63
C PHE A 165 -7.79 32.14 -22.39
N ARG A 166 -8.46 31.23 -23.10
CA ARG A 166 -8.09 29.83 -23.24
C ARG A 166 -8.13 29.45 -24.72
N ILE A 167 -7.22 28.58 -25.15
CA ILE A 167 -7.22 27.99 -26.49
C ILE A 167 -7.26 26.47 -26.32
N ASP A 168 -8.30 25.85 -26.86
CA ASP A 168 -8.48 24.40 -26.92
C ASP A 168 -8.45 23.97 -28.38
N SER A 169 -7.50 23.10 -28.74
CA SER A 169 -7.37 22.58 -30.11
C SER A 169 -7.41 23.69 -31.19
N GLY A 170 -6.75 24.82 -30.92
CA GLY A 170 -6.69 25.98 -31.82
C GLY A 170 -7.89 26.95 -31.74
N THR A 171 -8.93 26.62 -30.96
CA THR A 171 -10.11 27.48 -30.78
C THR A 171 -9.92 28.44 -29.62
N LEU A 172 -9.83 29.74 -29.91
CA LEU A 172 -9.70 30.80 -28.90
C LEU A 172 -11.05 31.11 -28.24
N SER A 173 -11.08 31.03 -26.91
CA SER A 173 -12.19 31.47 -26.05
C SER A 173 -11.73 32.60 -25.13
N VAL A 174 -12.43 33.74 -25.19
CA VAL A 174 -12.21 34.85 -24.26
C VAL A 174 -12.92 34.52 -22.94
N LEU A 175 -12.20 34.64 -21.83
CA LEU A 175 -12.72 34.41 -20.49
C LEU A 175 -13.37 35.69 -19.94
N ASP A 176 -13.91 35.59 -18.72
CA ASP A 176 -14.57 36.69 -18.03
C ASP A 176 -13.65 37.91 -17.90
N LEU A 177 -14.25 39.11 -17.93
CA LEU A 177 -13.61 40.35 -17.57
C LEU A 177 -13.09 40.16 -16.13
N HIS A 178 -11.82 40.50 -15.87
CA HIS A 178 -11.17 40.47 -14.55
C HIS A 178 -10.50 39.16 -14.09
N PHE A 179 -10.54 38.03 -14.82
CA PHE A 179 -9.74 36.84 -14.47
C PHE A 179 -8.41 36.79 -15.26
N ARG A 180 -7.29 36.60 -14.56
CA ARG A 180 -5.94 36.49 -15.12
C ARG A 180 -5.41 35.07 -14.89
N PRO A 181 -5.59 34.13 -15.85
CA PRO A 181 -5.08 32.78 -15.69
C PRO A 181 -3.54 32.79 -15.70
N ALA A 182 -2.97 32.12 -14.70
CA ALA A 182 -1.54 31.87 -14.56
C ALA A 182 -1.15 30.48 -15.07
N GLY A 183 -2.08 29.53 -15.09
CA GLY A 183 -1.85 28.18 -15.60
C GLY A 183 -3.12 27.35 -15.67
N VAL A 184 -2.97 26.12 -16.14
CA VAL A 184 -4.05 25.17 -16.37
C VAL A 184 -3.54 23.77 -16.02
N ASP A 185 -4.38 23.00 -15.32
CA ASP A 185 -4.09 21.60 -14.98
C ASP A 185 -4.50 20.63 -16.12
N ASP A 186 -4.21 19.35 -15.99
CA ASP A 186 -4.52 18.36 -17.03
C ASP A 186 -6.01 18.03 -17.12
N THR A 187 -6.80 18.35 -16.09
CA THR A 187 -8.27 18.29 -16.15
C THR A 187 -8.88 19.47 -16.91
N GLY A 188 -8.07 20.49 -17.21
CA GLY A 188 -8.49 21.72 -17.88
C GLY A 188 -9.05 22.77 -16.93
N ARG A 189 -8.84 22.67 -15.61
CA ARG A 189 -9.16 23.74 -14.67
C ARG A 189 -8.11 24.83 -14.75
N LEU A 190 -8.58 26.08 -14.79
CA LEU A 190 -7.72 27.25 -14.89
C LEU A 190 -7.47 27.83 -13.50
N PHE A 191 -6.22 28.19 -13.21
CA PHE A 191 -5.81 28.78 -11.94
C PHE A 191 -5.23 30.17 -12.19
N GLY A 192 -5.63 31.16 -11.40
CA GLY A 192 -5.22 32.54 -11.61
C GLY A 192 -5.70 33.49 -10.53
N THR A 193 -5.59 34.79 -10.82
CA THR A 193 -6.03 35.86 -9.94
C THR A 193 -7.20 36.64 -10.54
N SER A 194 -8.00 37.27 -9.68
CA SER A 194 -9.07 38.20 -10.09
C SER A 194 -8.75 39.64 -9.67
N ILE A 195 -9.19 40.63 -10.46
CA ILE A 195 -8.99 42.07 -10.18
C ILE A 195 -10.10 42.63 -9.25
N ASN A 196 -11.28 42.00 -9.22
CA ASN A 196 -12.48 42.57 -8.57
C ASN A 196 -12.86 41.91 -7.23
N ALA A 197 -12.14 40.87 -6.80
CA ALA A 197 -12.47 40.10 -5.63
C ALA A 197 -11.23 39.99 -4.73
N ASP A 198 -11.26 40.72 -3.61
CA ASP A 198 -10.38 40.63 -2.42
C ASP A 198 -9.07 39.84 -2.61
N ASP A 199 -8.17 40.28 -3.52
CA ASP A 199 -6.83 39.70 -3.77
C ASP A 199 -6.73 38.16 -3.62
N GLY A 200 -7.73 37.43 -4.13
CA GLY A 200 -7.88 35.98 -3.96
C GLY A 200 -7.29 35.14 -5.10
N PHE A 201 -7.08 33.85 -4.83
CA PHE A 201 -6.78 32.85 -5.85
C PHE A 201 -8.06 32.15 -6.29
N PHE A 202 -8.22 31.99 -7.60
CA PHE A 202 -9.44 31.47 -8.19
C PHE A 202 -9.15 30.26 -9.07
N ALA A 203 -10.00 29.25 -8.97
CA ALA A 203 -10.13 28.21 -9.96
C ALA A 203 -11.34 28.51 -10.85
N LYS A 204 -11.24 28.18 -12.14
CA LYS A 204 -12.37 28.20 -13.06
C LYS A 204 -12.42 26.89 -13.83
N GLU A 205 -13.53 26.17 -13.70
CA GLU A 205 -13.81 25.00 -14.54
C GLU A 205 -14.27 25.45 -15.94
N GLN A 206 -14.19 24.55 -16.93
CA GLN A 206 -14.61 24.85 -18.29
C GLN A 206 -16.11 25.22 -18.33
N GLY A 207 -16.42 26.46 -18.72
CA GLY A 207 -17.80 26.98 -18.70
C GLY A 207 -18.39 27.24 -17.31
N GLY A 208 -17.65 26.95 -16.24
CA GLY A 208 -18.07 27.15 -14.85
C GLY A 208 -17.87 28.57 -14.34
N ALA A 209 -18.46 28.87 -13.18
CA ALA A 209 -18.22 30.11 -12.45
C ALA A 209 -16.80 30.14 -11.84
N LEU A 210 -16.30 31.35 -11.53
CA LEU A 210 -15.07 31.50 -10.76
C LEU A 210 -15.30 31.01 -9.32
N VAL A 211 -14.49 30.04 -8.89
CA VAL A 211 -14.47 29.53 -7.53
C VAL A 211 -13.32 30.20 -6.77
N ASN A 212 -13.64 30.95 -5.72
CA ASN A 212 -12.63 31.48 -4.83
C ASN A 212 -12.06 30.34 -3.99
N LEU A 213 -10.77 30.08 -4.14
CA LEU A 213 -10.07 29.04 -3.39
C LEU A 213 -9.46 29.59 -2.08
N GLY A 214 -9.50 30.91 -1.88
CA GLY A 214 -9.08 31.59 -0.65
C GLY A 214 -8.42 32.95 -0.88
N THR A 215 -8.19 33.67 0.22
CA THR A 215 -7.47 34.95 0.26
C THR A 215 -6.43 34.91 1.38
N PHE A 216 -5.24 35.47 1.17
CA PHE A 216 -4.20 35.50 2.21
C PHE A 216 -4.24 36.74 3.13
N GLY A 217 -5.26 37.61 3.00
CA GLY A 217 -5.55 38.73 3.90
C GLY A 217 -4.47 39.83 3.98
N GLY A 218 -4.80 41.07 3.60
CA GLY A 218 -3.87 42.21 3.74
C GLY A 218 -2.68 42.22 2.78
N THR A 219 -2.75 41.43 1.71
CA THR A 219 -1.78 41.40 0.62
C THR A 219 -2.01 42.57 -0.35
N SER A 220 -0.92 43.12 -0.92
CA SER A 220 -0.97 44.20 -1.92
C SER A 220 -0.46 43.77 -3.30
N PHE A 221 0.13 42.57 -3.40
CA PHE A 221 0.63 42.01 -4.65
C PHE A 221 0.67 40.48 -4.57
N PHE A 222 0.34 39.82 -5.68
CA PHE A 222 0.32 38.36 -5.78
C PHE A 222 0.75 37.88 -7.17
N ARG A 223 1.51 36.77 -7.22
CA ARG A 223 1.94 36.10 -8.45
C ARG A 223 2.02 34.59 -8.24
N ILE A 224 1.33 33.82 -9.07
CA ILE A 224 1.56 32.38 -9.24
C ILE A 224 2.74 32.20 -10.21
N ASN A 225 3.74 31.42 -9.81
CA ASN A 225 4.90 31.16 -10.66
C ASN A 225 4.69 29.91 -11.52
N ARG A 226 4.01 28.88 -10.99
CA ARG A 226 3.71 27.64 -11.69
C ARG A 226 2.45 26.98 -11.15
N VAL A 227 1.69 26.39 -12.05
CA VAL A 227 0.54 25.50 -11.78
C VAL A 227 0.97 24.11 -12.24
N SER A 228 0.82 23.10 -11.39
CA SER A 228 1.11 21.71 -11.71
C SER A 228 -0.02 21.09 -12.53
N LYS A 229 0.27 19.96 -13.16
CA LYS A 229 -0.70 19.18 -13.93
C LYS A 229 -1.84 18.61 -13.08
N VAL A 230 -1.66 18.53 -11.77
CA VAL A 230 -2.68 18.09 -10.79
C VAL A 230 -3.36 19.24 -10.05
N GLY A 231 -3.12 20.50 -10.46
CA GLY A 231 -3.81 21.67 -9.89
C GLY A 231 -3.24 22.20 -8.57
N SER A 232 -2.06 21.73 -8.15
CA SER A 232 -1.27 22.38 -7.10
C SER A 232 -0.54 23.59 -7.68
N PHE A 233 -0.22 24.60 -6.88
CA PHE A 233 0.51 25.77 -7.37
C PHE A 233 1.29 26.48 -6.28
N ALA A 234 2.34 27.19 -6.71
CA ALA A 234 3.20 27.95 -5.81
C ALA A 234 3.53 29.32 -6.38
N GLY A 235 3.89 30.25 -5.50
CA GLY A 235 4.21 31.60 -5.94
C GLY A 235 4.71 32.53 -4.85
N ARG A 236 4.49 33.82 -5.09
CA ARG A 236 4.91 34.94 -4.25
C ARG A 236 3.73 35.85 -3.95
N LEU A 237 3.67 36.33 -2.72
CA LEU A 237 2.76 37.38 -2.27
C LEU A 237 3.52 38.47 -1.51
N GLN A 238 2.93 39.66 -1.38
CA GLN A 238 3.49 40.77 -0.62
C GLN A 238 2.42 41.39 0.26
N PHE A 239 2.75 41.67 1.52
CA PHE A 239 1.88 42.41 2.45
C PHE A 239 2.18 43.90 2.41
N ALA A 240 1.19 44.71 2.83
CA ALA A 240 1.41 46.14 3.07
C ALA A 240 2.59 46.35 4.04
N GLY A 241 3.69 46.97 3.58
CA GLY A 241 4.95 47.06 4.33
C GLY A 241 6.17 46.39 3.68
N SER A 242 6.11 46.06 2.39
CA SER A 242 7.22 45.67 1.48
C SER A 242 7.83 44.26 1.59
N ILE A 243 7.53 43.47 2.63
CA ILE A 243 8.09 42.11 2.75
C ILE A 243 7.33 41.13 1.85
N ALA A 244 8.04 40.44 0.96
CA ALA A 244 7.46 39.42 0.10
C ALA A 244 7.67 38.01 0.66
N ARG A 245 6.60 37.21 0.69
CA ARG A 245 6.61 35.82 1.17
C ARG A 245 6.23 34.86 0.04
N SER A 246 6.70 33.63 0.14
CA SER A 246 6.25 32.55 -0.73
C SER A 246 4.96 31.93 -0.19
N PHE A 247 4.22 31.26 -1.07
CA PHE A 247 3.05 30.47 -0.70
C PHE A 247 2.95 29.22 -1.58
N ALA A 248 2.21 28.24 -1.10
CA ALA A 248 1.89 27.01 -1.83
C ALA A 248 0.43 26.62 -1.58
N TYR A 249 -0.18 26.02 -2.60
CA TYR A 249 -1.49 25.38 -2.53
C TYR A 249 -1.35 23.94 -2.98
N HIS A 250 -1.78 23.01 -2.14
CA HIS A 250 -1.68 21.56 -2.33
C HIS A 250 -2.82 20.89 -1.58
N ASP A 251 -3.43 19.87 -2.18
CA ASP A 251 -4.54 19.08 -1.59
C ASP A 251 -5.66 19.92 -0.98
N GLY A 252 -6.06 20.99 -1.68
CA GLY A 252 -7.14 21.87 -1.22
C GLY A 252 -6.72 22.91 -0.19
N VAL A 253 -5.47 22.91 0.27
CA VAL A 253 -5.00 23.77 1.36
C VAL A 253 -3.95 24.77 0.87
N GLY A 254 -4.24 26.06 1.06
CA GLY A 254 -3.31 27.16 0.81
C GLY A 254 -2.52 27.54 2.08
N ARG A 255 -1.19 27.61 1.98
CA ARG A 255 -0.30 28.03 3.09
C ARG A 255 0.67 29.13 2.68
N VAL A 256 0.83 30.13 3.57
CA VAL A 256 1.93 31.11 3.48
C VAL A 256 3.17 30.50 4.10
N ILE A 257 4.29 30.55 3.38
CA ILE A 257 5.55 29.98 3.83
C ILE A 257 6.34 31.08 4.57
N PRO A 258 6.79 30.83 5.82
CA PRO A 258 7.60 31.78 6.57
C PRO A 258 8.93 32.11 5.87
N LEU A 259 9.43 33.32 6.10
CA LEU A 259 10.77 33.71 5.65
C LEU A 259 11.85 33.08 6.55
N VAL A 260 12.99 32.75 5.95
CA VAL A 260 14.21 32.49 6.73
C VAL A 260 14.66 33.78 7.43
N PRO A 261 15.18 33.71 8.67
CA PRO A 261 15.74 34.88 9.35
C PRO A 261 16.74 35.65 8.46
N GLY A 262 16.49 36.95 8.27
CA GLY A 262 17.34 37.84 7.47
C GLY A 262 16.96 37.96 5.98
N ALA A 263 16.07 37.11 5.47
CA ALA A 263 15.52 37.27 4.12
C ALA A 263 14.47 38.40 4.08
N THR A 264 14.44 39.14 2.97
CA THR A 264 13.43 40.19 2.72
C THR A 264 12.45 39.81 1.60
N VAL A 265 12.79 38.76 0.84
CA VAL A 265 12.02 38.23 -0.28
C VAL A 265 12.07 36.70 -0.27
N SER A 266 10.92 36.04 -0.45
CA SER A 266 10.80 34.60 -0.66
C SER A 266 9.91 34.30 -1.87
N ASP A 267 10.36 33.43 -2.77
CA ASP A 267 9.64 32.98 -3.97
C ASP A 267 9.59 31.43 -3.99
N ALA A 268 8.42 30.84 -4.20
CA ALA A 268 8.27 29.39 -4.44
C ALA A 268 8.00 29.12 -5.93
N TYR A 269 8.59 28.04 -6.46
CA TYR A 269 8.59 27.70 -7.89
C TYR A 269 7.67 26.52 -8.22
N ALA A 270 7.58 25.52 -7.34
CA ALA A 270 6.74 24.34 -7.54
C ALA A 270 6.34 23.70 -6.21
N VAL A 271 5.30 22.88 -6.27
CA VAL A 271 4.92 21.92 -5.24
C VAL A 271 5.03 20.53 -5.86
N THR A 272 5.70 19.59 -5.19
CA THR A 272 5.80 18.20 -5.63
C THR A 272 4.50 17.42 -5.39
N LEU A 273 4.34 16.26 -6.02
CA LEU A 273 3.14 15.43 -5.84
C LEU A 273 2.93 15.00 -4.38
N ASP A 274 3.99 14.90 -3.59
CA ASP A 274 3.97 14.59 -2.16
C ASP A 274 4.06 15.85 -1.26
N GLY A 275 3.78 17.03 -1.82
CA GLY A 275 3.56 18.25 -1.05
C GLY A 275 4.82 19.01 -0.61
N LYS A 276 6.02 18.58 -1.02
CA LYS A 276 7.25 19.36 -0.81
C LYS A 276 7.19 20.65 -1.64
N VAL A 277 7.72 21.75 -1.10
CA VAL A 277 7.75 23.04 -1.81
C VAL A 277 9.18 23.43 -2.13
N ILE A 278 9.43 23.79 -3.38
CA ILE A 278 10.75 24.18 -3.87
C ILE A 278 10.77 25.70 -4.05
N GLY A 279 11.75 26.37 -3.45
CA GLY A 279 11.79 27.83 -3.45
C GLY A 279 13.16 28.44 -3.20
N ARG A 280 13.18 29.77 -3.16
CA ARG A 280 14.36 30.56 -2.84
C ARG A 280 14.01 31.77 -1.99
N ASP A 281 14.95 32.15 -1.14
CA ASP A 281 14.92 33.40 -0.38
C ASP A 281 16.06 34.31 -0.83
N SER A 282 15.86 35.63 -0.75
CA SER A 282 16.89 36.63 -1.06
C SER A 282 16.87 37.83 -0.12
N ASN A 283 18.03 38.46 0.05
CA ASN A 283 18.21 39.67 0.86
C ASN A 283 18.57 40.90 0.01
N ALA A 284 17.79 41.97 0.14
CA ALA A 284 17.81 43.13 -0.77
C ALA A 284 18.93 44.19 -0.58
N PRO A 285 19.99 44.00 0.23
CA PRO A 285 21.24 44.71 -0.03
C PRO A 285 22.40 43.82 -0.49
N SER A 286 22.43 42.53 -0.13
CA SER A 286 23.56 41.63 -0.44
C SER A 286 23.34 40.71 -1.64
N PHE A 287 22.09 40.55 -2.11
CA PHE A 287 21.69 39.53 -3.09
C PHE A 287 22.10 38.10 -2.71
N ASP A 288 22.30 37.83 -1.41
CA ASP A 288 22.50 36.46 -0.93
C ASP A 288 21.22 35.66 -1.19
N VAL A 289 21.33 34.65 -2.04
CA VAL A 289 20.22 33.76 -2.40
C VAL A 289 20.38 32.46 -1.65
N GLN A 290 19.32 32.05 -0.95
CA GLN A 290 19.24 30.76 -0.28
C GLN A 290 18.17 29.92 -0.97
N ASN A 291 18.61 28.88 -1.67
CA ASN A 291 17.73 27.93 -2.36
C ASN A 291 17.35 26.82 -1.39
N TRP A 292 16.07 26.41 -1.36
CA TRP A 292 15.56 25.49 -0.36
C TRP A 292 14.46 24.57 -0.88
N VAL A 293 14.32 23.43 -0.21
CA VAL A 293 13.18 22.52 -0.31
C VAL A 293 12.54 22.41 1.07
N LEU A 294 11.22 22.56 1.13
CA LEU A 294 10.42 22.48 2.35
C LEU A 294 9.64 21.17 2.34
N ASN A 295 9.91 20.28 3.31
CA ASN A 295 9.17 19.04 3.54
C ASN A 295 8.45 19.15 4.89
N GLY A 296 7.11 19.22 4.88
CA GLY A 296 6.33 19.56 6.08
C GLY A 296 6.71 20.95 6.61
N GLU A 297 7.26 21.00 7.83
CA GLU A 297 7.85 22.20 8.44
C GLU A 297 9.38 22.27 8.31
N HIS A 298 10.01 21.18 7.85
CA HIS A 298 11.46 21.06 7.76
C HIS A 298 11.97 21.67 6.46
N ARG A 299 12.75 22.74 6.57
CA ARG A 299 13.42 23.37 5.43
C ARG A 299 14.86 22.89 5.32
N ILE A 300 15.23 22.39 4.15
CA ILE A 300 16.60 21.97 3.82
C ILE A 300 17.14 22.88 2.72
N PHE A 301 18.34 23.44 2.91
CA PHE A 301 18.98 24.27 1.90
C PHE A 301 19.66 23.41 0.84
N MET A 302 19.60 23.85 -0.41
CA MET A 302 20.06 23.06 -1.55
C MET A 302 21.55 22.66 -1.48
N PRO A 303 22.49 23.52 -1.03
CA PRO A 303 23.87 23.09 -0.83
C PRO A 303 24.01 21.91 0.15
N ASP A 304 23.22 21.91 1.23
CA ASP A 304 23.25 20.86 2.25
C ASP A 304 22.55 19.59 1.76
N LEU A 305 21.52 19.75 0.92
CA LEU A 305 20.84 18.64 0.24
C LEU A 305 21.76 17.92 -0.77
N LEU A 306 22.56 18.69 -1.53
CA LEU A 306 23.39 18.16 -2.61
C LEU A 306 24.75 17.64 -2.13
N GLU A 307 25.26 18.12 -0.99
CA GLU A 307 26.59 17.75 -0.49
C GLU A 307 26.80 16.24 -0.31
N PRO A 308 25.87 15.48 0.29
CA PRO A 308 26.02 14.03 0.44
C PRO A 308 26.05 13.29 -0.91
N PHE A 309 25.29 13.79 -1.90
CA PHE A 309 25.20 13.17 -3.23
C PHE A 309 26.43 13.47 -4.09
N LEU A 310 26.90 14.72 -4.07
CA LEU A 310 28.03 15.18 -4.89
C LEU A 310 29.41 14.87 -4.27
N GLY A 311 29.45 14.56 -2.97
CA GLY A 311 30.70 14.40 -2.22
C GLY A 311 31.44 15.71 -1.93
N PHE A 312 30.81 16.86 -2.21
CA PHE A 312 31.28 18.20 -1.89
C PHE A 312 30.09 19.15 -1.78
N ARG A 313 30.23 20.23 -1.02
CA ARG A 313 29.19 21.25 -0.89
C ARG A 313 29.18 22.22 -2.08
N PRO A 314 28.19 22.20 -2.99
CA PRO A 314 28.17 23.09 -4.13
C PRO A 314 27.79 24.52 -3.73
N THR A 315 28.29 25.51 -4.48
CA THR A 315 27.79 26.89 -4.40
C THR A 315 26.65 27.07 -5.38
N VAL A 316 25.41 27.11 -4.88
CA VAL A 316 24.18 27.29 -5.69
C VAL A 316 23.75 28.75 -5.64
N PHE A 317 23.59 29.39 -6.80
CA PHE A 317 23.26 30.81 -6.90
C PHE A 317 21.76 31.06 -7.02
N SER A 318 21.04 30.29 -7.82
CA SER A 318 19.59 30.46 -7.95
C SER A 318 18.95 29.24 -8.57
N ILE A 319 17.83 28.82 -8.00
CA ILE A 319 16.80 28.04 -8.70
C ILE A 319 16.13 28.95 -9.73
N SER A 320 15.87 28.40 -10.90
CA SER A 320 15.26 29.06 -12.04
C SER A 320 13.88 28.45 -12.38
N ALA A 321 13.73 27.14 -12.20
CA ALA A 321 12.47 26.41 -12.42
C ALA A 321 12.45 25.12 -11.58
N ALA A 322 11.25 24.58 -11.34
CA ALA A 322 11.06 23.28 -10.71
C ALA A 322 9.77 22.59 -11.20
N SER A 323 9.67 21.27 -11.06
CA SER A 323 8.49 20.46 -11.42
C SER A 323 7.82 19.77 -10.22
N GLU A 324 6.60 19.27 -10.43
CA GLU A 324 5.88 18.47 -9.42
C GLU A 324 6.48 17.06 -9.24
N GLU A 325 7.20 16.56 -10.23
CA GLU A 325 8.00 15.33 -10.16
C GLU A 325 9.39 15.55 -9.51
N GLY A 326 9.61 16.71 -8.88
CA GLY A 326 10.83 16.99 -8.13
C GLY A 326 12.04 17.37 -8.98
N TRP A 327 11.86 17.69 -10.27
CA TRP A 327 12.94 18.27 -11.05
C TRP A 327 13.21 19.71 -10.62
N ILE A 328 14.48 20.09 -10.54
CA ILE A 328 14.94 21.44 -10.18
C ILE A 328 15.99 21.87 -11.18
N LEU A 329 15.80 23.03 -11.79
CA LEU A 329 16.72 23.65 -12.73
C LEU A 329 17.26 24.95 -12.13
N GLY A 330 18.57 25.17 -12.19
CA GLY A 330 19.19 26.36 -11.60
C GLY A 330 20.62 26.61 -12.07
N PHE A 331 21.27 27.59 -11.44
CA PHE A 331 22.66 27.93 -11.68
C PHE A 331 23.52 27.67 -10.44
N GLY A 332 24.67 27.01 -10.65
CA GLY A 332 25.65 26.70 -9.62
C GLY A 332 27.06 26.91 -10.13
N ARG A 333 28.04 26.95 -9.21
CA ARG A 333 29.47 26.92 -9.56
C ARG A 333 29.95 25.49 -9.47
N GLU A 334 30.47 24.99 -10.60
CA GLU A 334 31.15 23.72 -10.65
C GLU A 334 32.48 23.82 -9.87
N PRO A 335 32.78 22.94 -8.89
CA PRO A 335 33.97 23.10 -8.05
C PRO A 335 35.29 22.94 -8.80
N THR A 336 35.32 22.07 -9.81
CA THR A 336 36.52 21.72 -10.56
C THR A 336 37.01 22.86 -11.44
N THR A 337 36.09 23.58 -12.09
CA THR A 337 36.41 24.65 -13.03
C THR A 337 36.15 26.05 -12.46
N ASN A 338 35.45 26.15 -11.33
CA ASN A 338 34.90 27.39 -10.77
C ASN A 338 34.00 28.16 -11.76
N ALA A 339 33.57 27.50 -12.84
CA ALA A 339 32.67 28.07 -13.84
C ALA A 339 31.25 28.05 -13.29
N SER A 340 30.52 29.14 -13.51
CA SER A 340 29.07 29.13 -13.30
C SER A 340 28.42 28.35 -14.44
N ARG A 341 27.57 27.38 -14.13
CA ARG A 341 26.90 26.50 -15.10
C ARG A 341 25.44 26.30 -14.74
N LEU A 342 24.64 26.00 -15.76
CA LEU A 342 23.30 25.46 -15.57
C LEU A 342 23.43 24.05 -14.98
N PHE A 343 22.59 23.75 -13.98
CA PHE A 343 22.44 22.41 -13.44
C PHE A 343 20.97 22.00 -13.47
N ARG A 344 20.76 20.68 -13.51
CA ARG A 344 19.48 20.03 -13.25
C ARG A 344 19.69 19.01 -12.14
N CYS A 345 18.72 18.93 -11.24
CA CYS A 345 18.70 17.98 -10.13
C CYS A 345 17.31 17.35 -10.07
N LYS A 346 17.22 16.06 -9.78
CA LYS A 346 15.95 15.41 -9.41
C LYS A 346 15.96 15.09 -7.93
N ILE A 347 15.01 15.64 -7.19
CA ILE A 347 14.75 15.20 -5.81
C ILE A 347 13.65 14.14 -5.84
N ARG A 348 13.74 13.18 -4.93
CA ARG A 348 12.77 12.11 -4.81
C ARG A 348 11.40 12.65 -4.38
N VAL A 349 10.38 12.24 -5.11
CA VAL A 349 8.96 12.49 -4.83
C VAL A 349 8.35 11.16 -4.40
N GLY A 350 7.70 11.16 -3.24
CA GLY A 350 7.23 9.96 -2.57
C GLY A 350 8.02 9.64 -1.29
N PRO A 351 7.60 8.57 -0.60
CA PRO A 351 8.18 8.15 0.67
C PRO A 351 9.65 7.72 0.50
N PRO A 352 10.49 7.82 1.57
CA PRO A 352 11.89 7.38 1.51
C PRO A 352 12.01 5.91 1.11
N LYS A 353 13.11 5.52 0.44
CA LYS A 353 13.25 4.15 -0.12
C LYS A 353 13.15 3.03 0.91
N ASP A 354 13.53 3.30 2.15
CA ASP A 354 13.68 2.30 3.21
C ASP A 354 12.61 2.38 4.30
N VAL A 355 11.48 3.06 4.03
CA VAL A 355 10.35 3.14 4.96
C VAL A 355 9.29 2.13 4.55
N ASP A 356 8.78 1.41 5.55
CA ASP A 356 7.57 0.59 5.51
C ASP A 356 6.65 1.18 6.59
N SER A 357 5.66 1.96 6.15
CA SER A 357 4.83 2.81 7.00
C SER A 357 3.76 2.03 7.75
N ASP A 358 3.25 0.96 7.16
CA ASP A 358 2.23 0.12 7.78
C ASP A 358 2.79 -1.16 8.42
N GLY A 359 4.04 -1.52 8.14
CA GLY A 359 4.75 -2.64 8.77
C GLY A 359 4.39 -4.01 8.21
N ASP A 360 4.00 -4.11 6.94
CA ASP A 360 3.69 -5.37 6.26
C ASP A 360 4.91 -6.03 5.57
N GLY A 361 6.09 -5.43 5.67
CA GLY A 361 7.32 -5.91 5.08
C GLY A 361 7.50 -5.54 3.60
N LEU A 362 6.62 -4.71 3.05
CA LEU A 362 6.78 -4.03 1.76
C LEU A 362 7.20 -2.59 2.04
N LEU A 363 8.19 -2.10 1.29
CA LEU A 363 8.62 -0.71 1.43
C LEU A 363 7.60 0.20 0.72
N ASP A 364 7.32 1.38 1.26
CA ASP A 364 6.37 2.33 0.68
C ASP A 364 6.71 2.66 -0.79
N ASP A 365 8.01 2.69 -1.13
CA ASP A 365 8.46 2.83 -2.53
C ASP A 365 7.98 1.68 -3.40
N TRP A 366 8.03 0.46 -2.88
CA TRP A 366 7.64 -0.74 -3.61
C TRP A 366 6.14 -0.79 -3.83
N GLU A 367 5.38 -0.31 -2.87
CA GLU A 367 3.93 -0.30 -2.95
C GLU A 367 3.41 0.78 -3.92
N VAL A 368 4.08 1.95 -3.97
CA VAL A 368 3.71 3.05 -4.87
C VAL A 368 4.29 2.86 -6.27
N ASN A 369 5.59 2.53 -6.36
CA ASN A 369 6.35 2.54 -7.61
C ASN A 369 6.72 1.15 -8.12
N GLY A 370 6.54 0.10 -7.31
CA GLY A 370 7.01 -1.24 -7.61
C GLY A 370 8.40 -1.55 -7.05
N ILE A 371 8.72 -2.84 -6.96
CA ILE A 371 10.01 -3.33 -6.45
C ILE A 371 11.10 -3.10 -7.50
N PRO A 372 12.22 -2.45 -7.15
CA PRO A 372 13.30 -2.19 -8.11
C PRO A 372 14.01 -3.48 -8.55
N TYR A 373 14.28 -3.58 -9.85
CA TYR A 373 15.22 -4.54 -10.43
C TYR A 373 16.04 -3.87 -11.54
N THR A 374 17.18 -4.47 -11.90
CA THR A 374 18.04 -3.97 -12.99
C THR A 374 17.87 -4.87 -14.20
N ASP A 375 17.59 -4.28 -15.36
CA ASP A 375 17.51 -5.02 -16.62
C ASP A 375 18.90 -5.38 -17.17
N SER A 376 18.90 -6.15 -18.26
CA SER A 376 20.10 -6.59 -18.96
C SER A 376 20.91 -5.46 -19.61
N GLU A 377 20.34 -4.27 -19.77
CA GLU A 377 21.01 -3.07 -20.27
C GLU A 377 21.59 -2.20 -19.14
N GLY A 378 21.32 -2.57 -17.88
CA GLY A 378 21.78 -1.85 -16.69
C GLY A 378 20.86 -0.71 -16.26
N ALA A 379 19.67 -0.58 -16.87
CA ALA A 379 18.67 0.40 -16.47
C ALA A 379 17.80 -0.13 -15.33
N GLU A 380 17.32 0.81 -14.50
CA GLU A 380 16.49 0.52 -13.34
C GLU A 380 15.03 0.37 -13.77
N GLN A 381 14.43 -0.77 -13.48
CA GLN A 381 13.05 -1.13 -13.76
C GLN A 381 12.25 -1.34 -12.47
N ARG A 382 10.95 -1.55 -12.60
CA ARG A 382 10.01 -1.72 -11.47
C ARG A 382 9.08 -2.90 -11.68
N TYR A 383 9.03 -3.80 -10.70
CA TYR A 383 8.03 -4.86 -10.62
C TYR A 383 6.83 -4.34 -9.83
N LEU A 384 5.72 -4.09 -10.51
CA LEU A 384 4.53 -3.49 -9.90
C LEU A 384 3.84 -4.47 -8.94
N LEU A 385 3.29 -3.93 -7.84
CA LEU A 385 2.47 -4.65 -6.88
C LEU A 385 1.03 -4.13 -6.97
N PRO A 386 0.14 -4.78 -7.74
CA PRO A 386 -1.20 -4.28 -7.98
C PRO A 386 -2.00 -4.19 -6.68
N GLY A 387 -2.46 -2.98 -6.35
CA GLY A 387 -3.28 -2.75 -5.18
C GLY A 387 -2.53 -2.70 -3.85
N ALA A 388 -1.19 -2.60 -3.87
CA ALA A 388 -0.41 -2.27 -2.69
C ALA A 388 -0.74 -0.85 -2.18
N ASN A 389 -0.63 -0.62 -0.87
CA ASN A 389 -0.93 0.65 -0.25
C ASN A 389 -0.10 0.86 1.03
N PRO A 390 0.81 1.86 1.07
CA PRO A 390 1.64 2.16 2.24
C PRO A 390 0.90 2.51 3.53
N ALA A 391 -0.42 2.68 3.42
CA ALA A 391 -1.28 2.98 4.54
C ALA A 391 -2.14 1.80 5.02
N ARG A 392 -2.07 0.63 4.38
CA ARG A 392 -2.88 -0.56 4.67
C ARG A 392 -2.15 -1.84 4.25
N LYS A 393 -1.91 -2.72 5.22
CA LYS A 393 -1.12 -3.95 5.01
C LYS A 393 -1.63 -4.79 3.84
N ASP A 394 -0.68 -5.26 3.04
CA ASP A 394 -0.86 -6.12 1.90
C ASP A 394 -0.03 -7.42 2.05
N LEU A 395 -0.59 -8.54 1.60
CA LEU A 395 0.13 -9.80 1.49
C LEU A 395 -0.09 -10.40 0.11
N TYR A 396 0.97 -10.94 -0.50
CA TYR A 396 0.90 -11.54 -1.82
C TYR A 396 1.21 -13.04 -1.76
N VAL A 397 0.36 -13.84 -2.40
CA VAL A 397 0.54 -15.27 -2.56
C VAL A 397 0.35 -15.63 -4.03
N GLU A 398 1.33 -16.30 -4.61
CA GLU A 398 1.17 -17.02 -5.88
C GLU A 398 0.83 -18.47 -5.59
N VAL A 399 -0.15 -19.01 -6.31
CA VAL A 399 -0.65 -20.37 -6.12
C VAL A 399 -0.63 -21.10 -7.45
N ASP A 400 0.21 -22.13 -7.48
CA ASP A 400 0.25 -23.13 -8.53
C ASP A 400 -0.22 -24.48 -7.99
N GLY A 401 -0.53 -25.42 -8.86
CA GLY A 401 -1.03 -26.71 -8.45
C GLY A 401 -1.02 -27.78 -9.52
N GLY A 402 -1.34 -28.99 -9.08
CA GLY A 402 -1.76 -30.03 -10.00
C GLY A 402 -3.16 -29.73 -10.57
N THR A 403 -3.75 -30.76 -11.15
CA THR A 403 -5.06 -30.71 -11.81
C THR A 403 -6.25 -30.68 -10.85
N PHE A 404 -6.05 -30.86 -9.54
CA PHE A 404 -7.17 -30.74 -8.58
C PHE A 404 -7.62 -29.29 -8.43
N PRO A 405 -8.94 -29.04 -8.43
CA PRO A 405 -9.47 -27.68 -8.45
C PRO A 405 -9.36 -27.02 -7.07
N LEU A 406 -8.50 -26.01 -6.95
CA LEU A 406 -8.61 -24.99 -5.92
C LEU A 406 -9.75 -24.03 -6.31
N THR A 407 -10.86 -24.07 -5.58
CA THR A 407 -12.05 -23.27 -5.92
C THR A 407 -11.83 -21.79 -5.60
N ASP A 408 -12.38 -20.91 -6.44
CA ASP A 408 -12.32 -19.46 -6.21
C ASP A 408 -13.08 -19.07 -4.92
N GLU A 409 -14.09 -19.85 -4.55
CA GLU A 409 -14.83 -19.68 -3.31
C GLU A 409 -13.95 -19.87 -2.07
N ALA A 410 -13.12 -20.92 -2.04
CA ALA A 410 -12.21 -21.15 -0.92
C ALA A 410 -11.22 -19.98 -0.77
N ILE A 411 -10.64 -19.50 -1.88
CA ILE A 411 -9.75 -18.33 -1.87
C ILE A 411 -10.49 -17.06 -1.41
N ALA A 412 -11.71 -16.83 -1.90
CA ALA A 412 -12.50 -15.67 -1.49
C ALA A 412 -12.79 -15.66 0.02
N ARG A 413 -13.03 -16.83 0.63
CA ARG A 413 -13.21 -16.96 2.09
C ARG A 413 -11.93 -16.58 2.85
N VAL A 414 -10.76 -17.04 2.42
CA VAL A 414 -9.48 -16.64 3.04
C VAL A 414 -9.22 -15.14 2.88
N VAL A 415 -9.39 -14.59 1.68
CA VAL A 415 -9.22 -13.16 1.41
C VAL A 415 -10.16 -12.33 2.30
N PHE A 416 -11.41 -12.77 2.47
CA PHE A 416 -12.37 -12.11 3.36
C PHE A 416 -11.95 -12.20 4.84
N ALA A 417 -11.44 -13.34 5.30
CA ALA A 417 -10.96 -13.47 6.68
C ALA A 417 -9.82 -12.48 7.01
N PHE A 418 -8.86 -12.30 6.09
CA PHE A 418 -7.79 -11.30 6.23
C PHE A 418 -8.33 -9.87 6.15
N ASP A 419 -9.29 -9.59 5.26
CA ASP A 419 -9.91 -8.25 5.15
C ASP A 419 -10.68 -7.84 6.41
N GLN A 420 -11.24 -8.82 7.14
CA GLN A 420 -11.95 -8.62 8.42
C GLN A 420 -11.07 -8.82 9.67
N ALA A 421 -9.75 -8.95 9.48
CA ALA A 421 -8.82 -9.09 10.59
C ALA A 421 -8.84 -7.84 11.49
N PRO A 422 -8.73 -7.99 12.83
CA PRO A 422 -8.72 -6.87 13.77
C PRO A 422 -7.35 -6.17 13.81
N VAL A 423 -6.72 -5.97 12.65
CA VAL A 423 -5.44 -5.30 12.47
C VAL A 423 -5.72 -3.85 12.07
N VAL A 424 -5.26 -2.89 12.87
CA VAL A 424 -5.48 -1.46 12.62
C VAL A 424 -4.37 -0.92 11.71
N ASN A 425 -4.77 -0.17 10.70
CA ASN A 425 -3.89 0.48 9.74
C ASN A 425 -3.75 1.98 10.01
N ILE A 426 -2.72 2.61 9.43
CA ILE A 426 -2.41 4.03 9.67
C ILE A 426 -3.48 4.97 9.08
N ASP A 427 -4.20 4.54 8.04
CA ASP A 427 -5.38 5.23 7.50
C ASP A 427 -6.66 5.08 8.36
N ASN A 428 -6.55 4.39 9.50
CA ASN A 428 -7.65 3.98 10.40
C ASN A 428 -8.61 2.94 9.82
N SER A 429 -8.30 2.34 8.66
CA SER A 429 -8.96 1.12 8.22
C SER A 429 -8.55 -0.07 9.10
N THR A 430 -9.30 -1.16 9.01
CA THR A 430 -8.92 -2.45 9.60
C THR A 430 -8.71 -3.51 8.52
N GLY A 431 -8.00 -4.58 8.89
CA GLY A 431 -7.76 -5.75 8.05
C GLY A 431 -6.46 -5.70 7.27
N ILE A 432 -6.19 -6.79 6.57
CA ILE A 432 -5.04 -7.00 5.68
C ILE A 432 -5.59 -7.35 4.31
N ARG A 433 -5.08 -6.73 3.24
CA ARG A 433 -5.45 -7.10 1.87
C ARG A 433 -4.60 -8.27 1.41
N LEU A 434 -5.22 -9.44 1.28
CA LEU A 434 -4.56 -10.64 0.75
C LEU A 434 -4.79 -10.74 -0.77
N HIS A 435 -3.70 -10.67 -1.53
CA HIS A 435 -3.66 -10.82 -2.98
C HIS A 435 -3.26 -12.25 -3.34
N VAL A 436 -4.20 -13.01 -3.89
CA VAL A 436 -3.96 -14.38 -4.33
C VAL A 436 -3.95 -14.44 -5.85
N VAL A 437 -2.81 -14.79 -6.43
CA VAL A 437 -2.64 -15.01 -7.87
C VAL A 437 -2.64 -16.50 -8.12
N LYS A 438 -3.72 -17.02 -8.70
CA LYS A 438 -3.78 -18.37 -9.25
C LYS A 438 -3.17 -18.36 -10.64
N ASP A 439 -2.09 -19.11 -10.87
CA ASP A 439 -1.41 -19.15 -12.18
C ASP A 439 -1.56 -20.53 -12.85
N GLU A 440 -0.72 -21.51 -12.52
CA GLU A 440 -0.67 -22.79 -13.25
C GLU A 440 -1.20 -23.98 -12.45
N PHE A 441 -2.24 -24.65 -12.97
CA PHE A 441 -2.89 -25.84 -12.36
C PHE A 441 -2.74 -27.12 -13.21
N ASP A 442 -1.60 -27.25 -13.88
CA ASP A 442 -1.22 -28.38 -14.72
C ASP A 442 0.18 -28.90 -14.39
N LEU A 443 0.66 -28.60 -13.18
CA LEU A 443 1.99 -28.99 -12.74
C LEU A 443 2.15 -30.52 -12.81
N PRO A 444 3.31 -31.04 -13.29
CA PRO A 444 3.59 -32.47 -13.34
C PRO A 444 3.94 -33.01 -11.95
N LEU A 445 3.01 -32.87 -11.00
CA LEU A 445 3.18 -33.32 -9.63
C LEU A 445 3.14 -34.85 -9.56
N PRO A 446 4.01 -35.50 -8.77
CA PRO A 446 3.96 -36.94 -8.62
C PRO A 446 2.70 -37.34 -7.85
N ASN A 447 1.95 -38.33 -8.36
CA ASN A 447 0.78 -38.91 -7.68
C ASN A 447 1.12 -39.70 -6.39
N SER A 448 2.40 -39.81 -6.05
CA SER A 448 2.90 -40.48 -4.84
C SER A 448 4.29 -39.96 -4.50
N VAL A 449 4.37 -38.88 -3.73
CA VAL A 449 5.63 -38.50 -3.08
C VAL A 449 5.62 -39.12 -1.69
N VAL A 450 6.67 -39.88 -1.38
CA VAL A 450 6.90 -40.40 -0.04
C VAL A 450 7.35 -39.23 0.84
N PHE A 451 6.45 -38.78 1.70
CA PHE A 451 6.67 -37.58 2.50
C PHE A 451 7.28 -37.92 3.87
N GLY A 452 8.18 -37.05 4.34
CA GLY A 452 8.83 -37.12 5.66
C GLY A 452 8.82 -35.76 6.37
N SER A 453 9.73 -35.55 7.31
CA SER A 453 9.84 -34.31 8.08
C SER A 453 10.30 -33.08 7.27
N ASN A 454 10.58 -33.21 5.97
CA ASN A 454 10.98 -32.12 5.06
C ASN A 454 9.92 -31.83 3.99
N PHE A 455 10.08 -30.74 3.24
CA PHE A 455 9.32 -30.50 2.00
C PHE A 455 9.60 -31.60 0.96
N PRO A 456 8.70 -31.83 -0.02
CA PRO A 456 8.95 -32.69 -1.16
C PRO A 456 10.25 -32.31 -1.88
N GLU A 457 11.09 -33.29 -2.25
CA GLU A 457 12.36 -33.02 -2.94
C GLU A 457 12.18 -32.20 -4.24
N ASN A 458 11.03 -32.37 -4.90
CA ASN A 458 10.71 -31.66 -6.13
C ASN A 458 10.12 -30.25 -5.91
N PHE A 459 9.77 -29.84 -4.69
CA PHE A 459 9.15 -28.52 -4.43
C PHE A 459 10.03 -27.38 -4.97
N ASP A 460 11.29 -27.30 -4.54
CA ASP A 460 12.24 -26.29 -5.02
C ASP A 460 12.50 -26.38 -6.51
N THR A 461 12.50 -27.61 -7.05
CA THR A 461 12.71 -27.83 -8.49
C THR A 461 11.54 -27.24 -9.28
N ILE A 462 10.31 -27.41 -8.79
CA ILE A 462 9.10 -26.83 -9.38
C ILE A 462 9.12 -25.32 -9.20
N LYS A 463 9.33 -24.81 -7.98
CA LYS A 463 9.43 -23.37 -7.72
C LYS A 463 10.45 -22.68 -8.64
N ALA A 464 11.64 -23.27 -8.81
CA ALA A 464 12.65 -22.73 -9.71
C ALA A 464 12.22 -22.69 -11.19
N GLN A 465 11.24 -23.50 -11.59
CA GLN A 465 10.73 -23.58 -12.95
C GLN A 465 9.41 -22.82 -13.16
N ARG A 466 8.62 -22.63 -12.11
CA ARG A 466 7.21 -22.22 -12.17
C ARG A 466 6.88 -20.97 -11.36
N PHE A 467 7.74 -20.53 -10.45
CA PHE A 467 7.49 -19.26 -9.77
C PHE A 467 7.48 -18.07 -10.76
N GLY A 468 6.43 -17.26 -10.68
CA GLY A 468 6.08 -16.20 -11.61
C GLY A 468 5.29 -16.68 -12.81
N THR A 469 4.38 -15.86 -13.35
CA THR A 469 3.53 -16.23 -14.48
C THR A 469 4.33 -16.60 -15.74
N MET A 470 3.72 -17.33 -16.67
CA MET A 470 4.37 -17.67 -17.95
C MET A 470 4.92 -16.43 -18.68
N GLU A 471 4.20 -15.30 -18.66
CA GLU A 471 4.64 -14.04 -19.25
C GLU A 471 5.87 -13.48 -18.53
N GLU A 472 5.93 -13.57 -17.21
CA GLU A 472 7.06 -13.13 -16.40
C GLU A 472 8.31 -13.98 -16.63
N ARG A 473 8.14 -15.30 -16.76
CA ARG A 473 9.25 -16.25 -16.97
C ARG A 473 9.80 -16.20 -18.40
N GLN A 474 8.97 -15.89 -19.40
CA GLN A 474 9.38 -15.79 -20.81
C GLN A 474 9.71 -14.36 -21.26
N GLY A 475 9.38 -13.35 -20.44
CA GLY A 475 9.63 -11.95 -20.71
C GLY A 475 11.12 -11.55 -20.62
N PRO A 476 11.46 -10.33 -21.05
CA PRO A 476 12.79 -9.78 -20.86
C PRO A 476 13.15 -9.73 -19.37
N ASP A 477 14.43 -9.94 -19.08
CA ASP A 477 15.00 -9.82 -17.73
C ASP A 477 14.33 -10.71 -16.67
N ALA A 478 13.75 -11.84 -17.09
CA ALA A 478 12.98 -12.76 -16.25
C ALA A 478 13.64 -13.05 -14.90
N ALA A 479 14.94 -13.38 -14.86
CA ALA A 479 15.63 -13.66 -13.61
C ALA A 479 15.64 -12.47 -12.63
N ALA A 480 15.86 -11.24 -13.13
CA ALA A 480 15.85 -10.04 -12.30
C ALA A 480 14.42 -9.66 -11.87
N ARG A 481 13.45 -9.79 -12.79
CA ARG A 481 12.02 -9.54 -12.53
C ARG A 481 11.46 -10.50 -11.47
N LEU A 482 11.74 -11.80 -11.59
CA LEU A 482 11.35 -12.82 -10.62
C LEU A 482 12.09 -12.66 -9.28
N GLY A 483 13.34 -12.20 -9.31
CA GLY A 483 14.08 -11.82 -8.10
C GLY A 483 13.44 -10.64 -7.36
N ALA A 484 12.82 -9.70 -8.07
CA ALA A 484 12.01 -8.65 -7.45
C ALA A 484 10.68 -9.22 -6.92
N LYS A 485 9.94 -10.01 -7.70
CA LYS A 485 8.70 -10.67 -7.26
C LYS A 485 8.87 -11.46 -5.97
N ALA A 486 9.97 -12.21 -5.85
CA ALA A 486 10.27 -13.04 -4.68
C ALA A 486 10.36 -12.25 -3.36
N LYS A 487 10.61 -10.94 -3.40
CA LYS A 487 10.67 -10.09 -2.20
C LYS A 487 9.29 -9.78 -1.60
N ALA A 488 8.20 -9.98 -2.35
CA ALA A 488 6.82 -9.70 -1.90
C ALA A 488 5.91 -10.93 -1.90
N PHE A 489 6.17 -11.94 -2.73
CA PHE A 489 5.28 -13.08 -2.89
C PHE A 489 5.70 -14.29 -2.05
N ARG A 490 4.71 -14.86 -1.35
CA ARG A 490 4.73 -16.25 -0.86
C ARG A 490 4.30 -17.18 -1.99
N TYR A 491 4.79 -18.41 -1.98
CA TYR A 491 4.52 -19.40 -3.02
C TYR A 491 3.86 -20.65 -2.44
N CYS A 492 2.68 -20.97 -2.97
CA CYS A 492 1.88 -22.12 -2.60
C CYS A 492 1.87 -23.13 -3.76
N ILE A 493 2.15 -24.41 -3.46
CA ILE A 493 1.86 -25.51 -4.39
C ILE A 493 0.70 -26.36 -3.85
N VAL A 494 -0.36 -26.49 -4.64
CA VAL A 494 -1.49 -27.40 -4.39
C VAL A 494 -1.17 -28.78 -4.97
N TYR A 495 -1.06 -29.79 -4.11
CA TYR A 495 -0.84 -31.18 -4.49
C TYR A 495 -2.16 -31.97 -4.65
N ASP A 496 -2.10 -32.97 -5.53
CA ASP A 496 -3.22 -33.81 -5.97
C ASP A 496 -3.26 -35.18 -5.24
N GLY A 497 -2.55 -35.35 -4.12
CA GLY A 497 -2.45 -36.61 -3.38
C GLY A 497 -1.03 -37.00 -3.02
N LEU A 498 -0.56 -36.52 -1.87
CA LEU A 498 0.68 -36.97 -1.26
C LEU A 498 0.46 -38.32 -0.54
N GLN A 499 1.40 -39.25 -0.67
CA GLN A 499 1.34 -40.54 0.04
C GLN A 499 2.28 -40.49 1.26
N PHE A 500 1.69 -40.41 2.45
CA PHE A 500 2.43 -40.32 3.70
C PHE A 500 2.82 -41.70 4.25
N PHE A 501 3.96 -41.80 4.93
CA PHE A 501 4.56 -43.05 5.44
C PHE A 501 3.73 -43.75 6.56
N GLN A 502 2.58 -43.23 6.93
CA GLN A 502 1.72 -43.79 7.97
C GLN A 502 0.27 -43.85 7.46
N PRO A 503 -0.35 -45.05 7.34
CA PRO A 503 -1.71 -45.21 6.82
C PRO A 503 -2.82 -44.65 7.75
N GLN A 504 -2.48 -43.83 8.75
CA GLN A 504 -3.40 -43.26 9.74
C GLN A 504 -3.36 -41.74 9.87
N ASN A 505 -2.42 -41.04 9.22
CA ASN A 505 -2.28 -39.59 9.33
C ASN A 505 -2.47 -38.96 7.95
N GLU A 506 -3.65 -38.39 7.71
CA GLU A 506 -3.98 -37.64 6.49
C GLU A 506 -3.45 -36.21 6.67
N TYR A 507 -2.21 -35.95 6.24
CA TYR A 507 -1.61 -34.62 6.30
C TYR A 507 -2.27 -33.74 5.23
N VAL A 508 -2.64 -32.50 5.58
CA VAL A 508 -3.41 -31.59 4.71
C VAL A 508 -2.57 -30.45 4.14
N GLY A 509 -1.33 -30.29 4.60
CA GLY A 509 -0.40 -29.27 4.13
C GLY A 509 0.93 -29.26 4.87
N LYS A 510 1.82 -28.35 4.45
CA LYS A 510 3.08 -28.02 5.12
C LYS A 510 3.59 -26.64 4.72
N ALA A 511 4.17 -25.92 5.68
CA ALA A 511 4.75 -24.60 5.47
C ALA A 511 6.12 -24.43 6.13
N GLU A 512 6.87 -23.45 5.64
CA GLU A 512 8.00 -22.85 6.36
C GLU A 512 7.53 -22.04 7.56
N LEU A 513 8.40 -21.84 8.56
CA LEU A 513 8.04 -21.24 9.84
C LEU A 513 9.17 -20.41 10.50
N PRO A 514 9.08 -19.07 10.46
CA PRO A 514 8.38 -18.33 9.41
C PRO A 514 9.06 -18.56 8.05
N GLY A 515 8.44 -18.13 6.97
CA GLY A 515 9.04 -18.27 5.63
C GLY A 515 8.12 -17.77 4.54
N ASN A 516 8.35 -18.21 3.31
CA ASN A 516 7.53 -17.82 2.16
C ASN A 516 7.02 -18.98 1.33
N ASP A 517 7.38 -20.21 1.67
CA ASP A 517 6.94 -21.40 0.97
C ASP A 517 5.97 -22.24 1.79
N PHE A 518 4.89 -22.68 1.13
CA PHE A 518 3.97 -23.66 1.69
C PHE A 518 3.32 -24.51 0.60
N LEU A 519 2.71 -25.61 1.01
CA LEU A 519 1.95 -26.50 0.15
C LEU A 519 0.71 -26.96 0.89
N ILE A 520 -0.33 -27.26 0.12
CA ILE A 520 -1.55 -27.90 0.61
C ILE A 520 -1.79 -29.17 -0.20
N ASP A 521 -2.38 -30.19 0.41
CA ASP A 521 -2.74 -31.42 -0.28
C ASP A 521 -4.26 -31.57 -0.33
N LEU A 522 -4.80 -31.62 -1.55
CA LEU A 522 -6.23 -31.76 -1.80
C LEU A 522 -6.61 -33.17 -2.29
N GLY A 523 -5.66 -34.11 -2.37
CA GLY A 523 -5.77 -35.39 -3.08
C GLY A 523 -6.90 -36.36 -2.71
N PRO A 524 -7.04 -37.47 -3.48
CA PRO A 524 -8.29 -38.22 -3.60
C PRO A 524 -8.48 -39.26 -2.49
N ALA A 525 -9.21 -38.87 -1.44
CA ALA A 525 -10.30 -39.63 -0.83
C ALA A 525 -10.73 -38.96 0.48
N ARG A 526 -11.81 -38.18 0.45
CA ARG A 526 -13.04 -38.36 1.25
C ARG A 526 -13.90 -37.08 1.12
N PHE A 527 -15.21 -37.32 0.91
CA PHE A 527 -16.36 -36.38 0.94
C PHE A 527 -16.79 -35.72 -0.40
N ARG A 528 -18.08 -35.35 -0.44
CA ARG A 528 -19.08 -35.51 -1.53
C ARG A 528 -18.63 -35.20 -2.98
N ASN A 529 -18.99 -36.09 -3.92
CA ASN A 529 -18.94 -35.87 -5.39
C ASN A 529 -17.61 -35.39 -6.00
N GLY A 530 -16.47 -35.57 -5.33
CA GLY A 530 -15.15 -35.29 -5.91
C GLY A 530 -14.70 -33.83 -5.84
N VAL A 531 -15.33 -33.02 -4.99
CA VAL A 531 -14.92 -31.64 -4.65
C VAL A 531 -14.83 -31.54 -3.13
N ARG A 532 -13.70 -31.04 -2.59
CA ARG A 532 -13.59 -30.72 -1.17
C ARG A 532 -14.42 -29.48 -0.85
N ASP A 533 -15.03 -29.46 0.33
CA ASP A 533 -15.82 -28.32 0.77
C ASP A 533 -14.94 -27.05 0.86
N ALA A 534 -15.50 -25.89 0.47
CA ALA A 534 -14.74 -24.65 0.41
C ALA A 534 -14.22 -24.19 1.79
N ASP A 535 -14.89 -24.53 2.90
CA ASP A 535 -14.39 -24.23 4.25
C ASP A 535 -13.22 -25.11 4.63
N GLU A 536 -13.22 -26.37 4.21
CA GLU A 536 -12.08 -27.26 4.46
C GLU A 536 -10.83 -26.75 3.73
N VAL A 537 -10.97 -26.42 2.45
CA VAL A 537 -9.86 -25.91 1.64
C VAL A 537 -9.37 -24.56 2.16
N ALA A 538 -10.29 -23.65 2.50
CA ALA A 538 -9.93 -22.34 3.04
C ALA A 538 -9.23 -22.47 4.40
N GLY A 539 -9.72 -23.34 5.28
CA GLY A 539 -9.12 -23.62 6.58
C GLY A 539 -7.70 -24.16 6.48
N ILE A 540 -7.47 -25.13 5.60
CA ILE A 540 -6.14 -25.68 5.32
C ILE A 540 -5.21 -24.60 4.75
N PHE A 541 -5.67 -23.85 3.74
CA PHE A 541 -4.87 -22.80 3.12
C PHE A 541 -4.47 -21.73 4.14
N MET A 542 -5.43 -21.25 4.95
CA MET A 542 -5.17 -20.23 5.97
C MET A 542 -4.26 -20.74 7.09
N HIS A 543 -4.36 -22.01 7.49
CA HIS A 543 -3.47 -22.64 8.45
C HIS A 543 -2.02 -22.66 7.97
N GLU A 544 -1.78 -23.14 6.76
CA GLU A 544 -0.43 -23.22 6.20
C GLU A 544 0.14 -21.82 5.91
N LEU A 545 -0.69 -20.88 5.45
CA LEU A 545 -0.29 -19.48 5.33
C LEU A 545 0.08 -18.89 6.71
N GLY A 546 -0.65 -19.24 7.78
CA GLY A 546 -0.36 -18.81 9.14
C GLY A 546 1.04 -19.19 9.63
N HIS A 547 1.53 -20.38 9.27
CA HIS A 547 2.92 -20.77 9.55
C HIS A 547 3.95 -19.87 8.89
N THR A 548 3.72 -19.45 7.65
CA THR A 548 4.61 -18.49 6.97
C THR A 548 4.65 -17.13 7.69
N LEU A 549 3.66 -16.84 8.54
CA LEU A 549 3.50 -15.63 9.35
C LEU A 549 3.95 -15.82 10.82
N ASP A 550 4.75 -16.86 11.11
CA ASP A 550 5.28 -17.24 12.43
C ASP A 550 4.26 -17.83 13.42
N LEU A 551 3.07 -18.22 12.96
CA LEU A 551 2.10 -18.90 13.82
C LEU A 551 2.38 -20.40 13.94
N ARG A 552 2.10 -20.93 15.12
CA ARG A 552 2.24 -22.34 15.51
C ARG A 552 0.88 -22.87 15.97
N HIS A 553 0.77 -24.17 16.17
CA HIS A 553 -0.50 -24.80 16.56
C HIS A 553 -1.07 -24.33 17.90
N GLY A 554 -0.24 -23.72 18.76
CA GLY A 554 -0.63 -23.05 19.99
C GLY A 554 -0.39 -21.53 19.97
N GLY A 555 -0.30 -20.92 18.79
CA GLY A 555 0.01 -19.50 18.62
C GLY A 555 1.51 -19.29 18.49
N PHE A 556 2.20 -19.09 19.60
CA PHE A 556 3.66 -18.89 19.63
C PHE A 556 4.46 -20.18 19.92
N GLU A 557 3.79 -21.31 20.10
CA GLU A 557 4.36 -22.59 20.54
C GLU A 557 3.72 -23.79 19.84
N ASN A 558 4.39 -24.94 19.86
CA ASN A 558 3.88 -26.19 19.25
C ASN A 558 2.93 -26.96 20.19
N MET A 559 2.20 -26.26 21.07
CA MET A 559 1.24 -26.87 21.98
C MET A 559 -0.11 -27.07 21.29
N HIS A 560 -0.59 -28.30 21.19
CA HIS A 560 -1.82 -28.64 20.48
C HIS A 560 -3.03 -28.65 21.42
N GLY A 561 -4.24 -28.53 20.87
CA GLY A 561 -5.48 -28.85 21.57
C GLY A 561 -5.85 -27.94 22.74
N LYS A 562 -5.27 -26.74 22.82
CA LYS A 562 -5.55 -25.80 23.90
C LYS A 562 -7.01 -25.33 23.86
N PRO A 563 -7.83 -25.55 24.91
CA PRO A 563 -9.22 -25.10 24.91
C PRO A 563 -9.35 -23.58 25.08
N ASN A 564 -8.27 -22.87 25.42
CA ASN A 564 -8.18 -21.41 25.47
C ASN A 564 -7.47 -20.81 24.24
N TYR A 565 -7.53 -21.48 23.08
CA TYR A 565 -6.95 -20.98 21.83
C TYR A 565 -7.89 -21.25 20.66
N VAL A 566 -8.71 -20.26 20.31
CA VAL A 566 -9.70 -20.33 19.22
C VAL A 566 -9.05 -19.79 17.95
N SER A 567 -8.52 -20.67 17.11
CA SER A 567 -7.81 -20.30 15.90
C SER A 567 -7.83 -21.47 14.94
N VAL A 568 -7.86 -21.22 13.63
CA VAL A 568 -7.60 -22.28 12.62
C VAL A 568 -6.20 -22.87 12.75
N MET A 569 -5.28 -22.24 13.47
CA MET A 569 -4.00 -22.84 13.86
C MET A 569 -4.17 -23.94 14.91
N ASN A 570 -5.20 -23.89 15.75
CA ASN A 570 -5.53 -24.98 16.67
C ASN A 570 -6.04 -26.16 15.86
N TYR A 571 -5.41 -27.32 16.01
CA TYR A 571 -5.74 -28.49 15.20
C TYR A 571 -7.20 -28.94 15.26
N ALA A 572 -7.86 -28.67 16.39
CA ALA A 572 -9.27 -28.92 16.57
C ALA A 572 -10.13 -28.09 15.57
N LEU A 573 -9.67 -26.92 15.14
CA LEU A 573 -10.43 -25.95 14.34
C LEU A 573 -9.86 -25.68 12.95
N VAL A 574 -8.88 -26.45 12.44
CA VAL A 574 -8.35 -26.24 11.07
C VAL A 574 -9.47 -26.24 10.04
N ILE A 575 -10.36 -27.23 10.14
CA ILE A 575 -11.51 -27.39 9.23
C ILE A 575 -12.78 -27.64 10.05
N PRO A 576 -13.97 -27.38 9.49
CA PRO A 576 -15.22 -27.72 10.15
C PRO A 576 -15.32 -29.23 10.42
N LYS A 577 -15.79 -29.59 11.62
CA LYS A 577 -16.04 -30.97 12.07
C LYS A 577 -17.40 -31.03 12.72
N ALA A 578 -18.00 -32.21 12.85
CA ALA A 578 -19.34 -32.38 13.44
C ALA A 578 -19.52 -31.63 14.77
N TRP A 579 -18.49 -31.62 15.63
CA TRP A 579 -18.51 -30.91 16.91
C TRP A 579 -18.33 -29.39 16.81
N SER A 580 -17.79 -28.88 15.70
CA SER A 580 -17.51 -27.46 15.47
C SER A 580 -18.40 -26.79 14.42
N LEU A 581 -19.20 -27.54 13.66
CA LEU A 581 -20.04 -27.01 12.55
C LEU A 581 -20.83 -25.74 12.91
N ARG A 582 -21.30 -25.61 14.16
CA ARG A 582 -22.15 -24.50 14.60
C ARG A 582 -21.42 -23.21 14.98
N PHE A 583 -20.12 -23.30 15.20
CA PHE A 583 -19.35 -22.16 15.71
C PHE A 583 -17.96 -22.05 15.08
N TRP A 584 -17.60 -22.98 14.20
CA TRP A 584 -16.37 -22.91 13.43
C TRP A 584 -16.37 -21.62 12.62
N ARG A 585 -15.22 -20.97 12.61
CA ARG A 585 -14.98 -19.75 11.86
C ARG A 585 -13.61 -19.87 11.22
N LEU A 586 -13.52 -19.46 9.97
CA LEU A 586 -12.25 -19.25 9.30
C LEU A 586 -11.59 -18.00 9.87
N ASP A 587 -10.88 -18.15 10.99
CA ASP A 587 -10.29 -17.03 11.72
C ASP A 587 -9.06 -17.46 12.51
N PHE A 588 -8.12 -16.53 12.68
CA PHE A 588 -7.09 -16.67 13.70
C PHE A 588 -7.58 -16.13 15.05
N SER A 589 -6.88 -16.47 16.13
CA SER A 589 -7.25 -16.00 17.46
C SER A 589 -7.16 -14.48 17.56
N ARG A 590 -8.23 -13.84 18.03
CA ARG A 590 -8.34 -12.38 18.18
C ARG A 590 -7.92 -11.86 19.54
N GLU A 591 -7.73 -12.73 20.52
CA GLU A 591 -7.42 -12.35 21.90
C GLU A 591 -6.60 -13.43 22.63
N PRO A 592 -5.75 -13.06 23.60
CA PRO A 592 -5.08 -14.03 24.45
C PRO A 592 -6.00 -14.40 25.62
N LEU A 593 -6.72 -15.52 25.49
CA LEU A 593 -7.55 -16.04 26.58
C LEU A 593 -6.71 -16.41 27.81
N GLY A 594 -7.35 -16.39 28.99
CA GLY A 594 -6.67 -16.60 30.28
C GLY A 594 -5.86 -17.89 30.35
N VAL A 595 -4.73 -17.86 31.07
CA VAL A 595 -3.85 -19.02 31.26
C VAL A 595 -4.57 -20.11 32.06
N LEU A 596 -4.48 -21.36 31.58
CA LEU A 596 -4.98 -22.54 32.29
C LEU A 596 -3.79 -23.32 32.85
N ASP A 597 -3.59 -23.27 34.16
CA ASP A 597 -2.62 -24.12 34.85
C ASP A 597 -3.27 -25.47 35.15
N GLU A 598 -2.86 -26.52 34.44
CA GLU A 598 -3.42 -27.85 34.58
C GLU A 598 -3.20 -28.49 35.96
N ASN A 599 -2.32 -27.95 36.81
CA ASN A 599 -2.21 -28.35 38.21
C ASN A 599 -3.20 -27.63 39.14
N ALA A 600 -3.79 -26.53 38.67
CA ALA A 600 -4.56 -25.60 39.48
C ALA A 600 -5.71 -24.92 38.70
N LEU A 601 -6.49 -25.71 37.97
CA LEU A 601 -7.64 -25.24 37.20
C LEU A 601 -8.77 -24.78 38.12
N VAL A 602 -9.32 -23.60 37.88
CA VAL A 602 -10.43 -23.04 38.65
C VAL A 602 -11.74 -23.34 37.93
N GLU A 603 -12.43 -24.40 38.35
CA GLU A 603 -13.66 -24.84 37.68
C GLU A 603 -14.78 -23.81 37.78
N GLN A 604 -14.82 -22.97 38.83
CA GLN A 604 -15.88 -21.97 39.03
C GLN A 604 -15.91 -20.83 38.00
N THR A 605 -14.77 -20.54 37.37
CA THR A 605 -14.64 -19.43 36.41
C THR A 605 -14.72 -19.90 34.96
N GLY A 606 -14.39 -21.17 34.69
CA GLY A 606 -14.32 -21.70 33.33
C GLY A 606 -13.37 -20.89 32.44
N ILE A 607 -13.71 -20.78 31.16
CA ILE A 607 -13.01 -19.94 30.18
C ILE A 607 -13.98 -18.87 29.69
N ASP A 608 -13.55 -17.62 29.68
CA ASP A 608 -14.30 -16.49 29.15
C ASP A 608 -13.59 -15.90 27.94
N SER A 609 -14.38 -15.32 27.03
CA SER A 609 -13.92 -14.71 25.79
C SER A 609 -14.86 -13.59 25.41
N GLU A 610 -14.30 -12.43 25.03
CA GLU A 610 -15.09 -11.31 24.52
C GLU A 610 -15.48 -11.54 23.06
N PHE A 611 -14.56 -12.07 22.24
CA PHE A 611 -14.73 -12.19 20.79
C PHE A 611 -15.34 -13.52 20.34
N SER A 612 -15.03 -14.60 21.05
CA SER A 612 -15.47 -15.97 20.74
C SER A 612 -16.52 -16.46 21.73
N ARG A 613 -17.30 -15.55 22.31
CA ARG A 613 -18.33 -15.91 23.29
C ARG A 613 -19.33 -16.90 22.69
N GLY A 614 -19.52 -18.03 23.35
CA GLY A 614 -20.41 -19.10 22.89
C GLY A 614 -19.75 -20.17 22.01
N VAL A 615 -18.50 -19.97 21.58
CA VAL A 615 -17.68 -21.04 20.98
C VAL A 615 -17.46 -22.15 22.01
N SER A 616 -17.48 -23.40 21.56
CA SER A 616 -17.32 -24.58 22.41
C SER A 616 -16.02 -25.30 22.09
N MET A 617 -15.04 -25.26 22.98
CA MET A 617 -13.73 -25.87 22.74
C MET A 617 -13.63 -27.27 23.35
N PRO A 618 -13.05 -28.25 22.65
CA PRO A 618 -12.90 -29.61 23.19
C PRO A 618 -11.77 -29.64 24.23
N PHE A 619 -11.99 -30.40 25.30
CA PHE A 619 -10.97 -30.70 26.29
C PHE A 619 -11.13 -32.14 26.80
N GLY A 620 -10.03 -32.73 27.25
CA GLY A 620 -9.98 -34.10 27.73
C GLY A 620 -10.53 -34.23 29.16
N VAL A 621 -11.27 -35.31 29.42
CA VAL A 621 -11.73 -35.70 30.76
C VAL A 621 -11.52 -37.19 31.02
N GLY A 622 -11.57 -37.58 32.29
CA GLY A 622 -11.38 -38.96 32.73
C GLY A 622 -9.92 -39.40 32.84
N PRO A 623 -9.66 -40.62 33.32
CA PRO A 623 -8.31 -41.12 33.54
C PRO A 623 -7.60 -41.46 32.22
N ALA A 624 -6.27 -41.45 32.21
CA ALA A 624 -5.45 -41.64 31.00
C ALA A 624 -5.76 -42.90 30.17
N ASN A 625 -6.27 -43.97 30.79
CA ASN A 625 -6.63 -45.23 30.14
C ASN A 625 -8.11 -45.34 29.69
N ALA A 626 -8.93 -44.33 29.98
CA ALA A 626 -10.34 -44.24 29.58
C ALA A 626 -10.72 -42.78 29.32
N ARG A 627 -9.86 -42.07 28.58
CA ARG A 627 -10.07 -40.68 28.19
C ARG A 627 -11.30 -40.53 27.29
N SER A 628 -12.02 -39.44 27.50
CA SER A 628 -13.07 -38.93 26.63
C SER A 628 -12.93 -37.42 26.51
N PHE A 629 -13.76 -36.77 25.70
CA PHE A 629 -13.78 -35.31 25.59
C PHE A 629 -15.09 -34.72 26.07
N ARG A 630 -15.01 -33.49 26.57
CA ARG A 630 -16.16 -32.60 26.78
C ARG A 630 -15.90 -31.29 26.05
N LEU A 631 -16.95 -30.49 25.94
CA LEU A 631 -16.87 -29.15 25.37
C LEU A 631 -16.95 -28.11 26.49
N VAL A 632 -16.08 -27.11 26.46
CA VAL A 632 -16.16 -25.92 27.31
C VAL A 632 -16.69 -24.75 26.49
N LYS A 633 -17.85 -24.20 26.88
CA LYS A 633 -18.44 -23.02 26.26
C LYS A 633 -17.75 -21.76 26.78
N LEU A 634 -17.11 -20.99 25.90
CA LEU A 634 -16.42 -19.76 26.23
C LEU A 634 -17.43 -18.69 26.67
N SER A 635 -17.66 -18.60 27.97
CA SER A 635 -18.75 -17.81 28.55
C SER A 635 -18.49 -17.31 29.98
N GLY A 636 -17.34 -17.69 30.55
CA GLY A 636 -17.01 -17.43 31.96
C GLY A 636 -17.85 -18.22 32.96
N ARG A 637 -18.59 -19.23 32.51
CA ARG A 637 -19.37 -20.11 33.38
C ARG A 637 -18.54 -21.30 33.86
N GLY A 638 -18.82 -21.73 35.08
CA GLY A 638 -18.07 -22.82 35.68
C GLY A 638 -18.16 -24.11 34.88
N THR A 639 -17.03 -24.81 34.76
CA THR A 639 -16.83 -26.00 33.92
C THR A 639 -16.16 -27.09 34.74
N ASP A 640 -16.72 -28.30 34.71
CA ASP A 640 -16.15 -29.50 35.34
C ASP A 640 -14.98 -30.02 34.47
N PHE A 641 -13.78 -29.49 34.74
CA PHE A 641 -12.57 -29.76 33.98
C PHE A 641 -12.02 -31.17 34.23
N ASN A 642 -12.20 -31.72 35.43
CA ASN A 642 -11.74 -33.08 35.73
C ASN A 642 -12.78 -34.17 35.39
N GLY A 643 -14.02 -33.78 35.11
CA GLY A 643 -15.11 -34.67 34.71
C GLY A 643 -15.69 -35.51 35.84
N ASN A 644 -15.56 -35.09 37.11
CA ASN A 644 -16.02 -35.84 38.27
C ASN A 644 -17.53 -35.69 38.55
N GLY A 645 -18.23 -34.87 37.76
CA GLY A 645 -19.66 -34.58 37.89
C GLY A 645 -19.98 -33.37 38.76
N ALA A 646 -19.00 -32.60 39.22
CA ALA A 646 -19.19 -31.41 40.03
C ALA A 646 -18.23 -30.27 39.63
N VAL A 647 -18.77 -29.07 39.45
CA VAL A 647 -17.97 -27.83 39.35
C VAL A 647 -17.48 -27.49 40.76
N ALA A 648 -16.24 -27.87 41.07
CA ALA A 648 -15.61 -27.70 42.37
C ALA A 648 -14.68 -26.48 42.39
N GLY A 649 -13.78 -26.40 43.38
CA GLY A 649 -12.79 -25.33 43.52
C GLY A 649 -11.62 -25.49 42.55
N VAL A 650 -10.43 -25.72 43.09
CA VAL A 650 -9.20 -25.91 42.29
C VAL A 650 -8.98 -27.40 42.03
N VAL A 651 -8.75 -27.78 40.78
CA VAL A 651 -8.57 -29.18 40.36
C VAL A 651 -7.32 -29.33 39.47
N ALA A 652 -6.87 -30.57 39.30
CA ALA A 652 -5.83 -30.90 38.33
C ALA A 652 -6.43 -31.78 37.23
N ALA A 653 -6.21 -31.39 35.98
CA ALA A 653 -6.61 -32.15 34.81
C ALA A 653 -5.72 -31.74 33.63
N ASP A 654 -5.25 -32.73 32.88
CA ASP A 654 -4.62 -32.48 31.58
C ASP A 654 -5.75 -32.19 30.59
N LEU A 655 -5.84 -30.97 30.07
CA LEU A 655 -6.97 -30.51 29.27
C LEU A 655 -6.77 -30.79 27.78
N ASN A 656 -5.54 -30.70 27.30
CA ASN A 656 -5.23 -30.85 25.89
C ASN A 656 -4.87 -32.29 25.50
N PHE A 657 -4.72 -33.21 26.46
CA PHE A 657 -4.71 -34.66 26.19
C PHE A 657 -6.13 -35.22 26.16
N ILE A 658 -6.70 -35.34 24.98
CA ILE A 658 -8.03 -35.94 24.79
C ILE A 658 -7.93 -37.46 24.57
N GLY A 659 -6.75 -37.94 24.20
CA GLY A 659 -6.44 -39.36 24.10
C GLY A 659 -6.55 -39.90 22.67
N PRO A 660 -5.80 -40.97 22.36
CA PRO A 660 -5.67 -41.48 21.00
C PRO A 660 -6.97 -42.05 20.42
N GLY A 661 -7.97 -42.37 21.26
CA GLY A 661 -9.27 -42.90 20.84
C GLY A 661 -10.36 -41.85 20.60
N ALA A 662 -10.16 -40.61 21.05
CA ALA A 662 -11.15 -39.53 20.92
C ALA A 662 -11.06 -38.78 19.58
N ASN A 663 -9.98 -39.06 18.83
CA ASN A 663 -9.76 -38.61 17.47
C ASN A 663 -9.90 -37.08 17.24
N VAL A 664 -9.52 -36.26 18.22
CA VAL A 664 -9.30 -34.82 18.00
C VAL A 664 -7.82 -34.65 17.58
N PRO A 665 -7.52 -34.05 16.41
CA PRO A 665 -6.14 -34.01 15.90
C PRO A 665 -5.18 -33.30 16.86
N GLY A 666 -3.95 -33.81 16.96
CA GLY A 666 -2.91 -33.24 17.82
C GLY A 666 -3.05 -33.52 19.32
N THR A 667 -4.07 -34.25 19.79
CA THR A 667 -4.39 -34.42 21.22
C THR A 667 -4.15 -35.83 21.77
N GLY A 668 -3.40 -36.65 21.04
CA GLY A 668 -3.15 -38.06 21.35
C GLY A 668 -2.08 -38.32 22.40
N SER A 669 -1.31 -37.30 22.79
CA SER A 669 -0.17 -37.40 23.71
C SER A 669 -0.45 -36.66 25.03
N PRO A 670 -0.13 -37.26 26.19
CA PRO A 670 -0.29 -36.61 27.49
C PRO A 670 0.73 -35.47 27.69
N SER A 671 0.28 -34.37 28.27
CA SER A 671 1.10 -33.20 28.64
C SER A 671 0.70 -32.65 30.02
N PRO A 672 0.64 -33.48 31.07
CA PRO A 672 -0.02 -33.12 32.31
C PRO A 672 0.74 -32.02 33.07
N GLY A 673 -0.01 -31.02 33.52
CA GLY A 673 0.50 -29.99 34.43
C GLY A 673 1.21 -28.85 33.71
N GLU A 674 1.02 -28.75 32.38
CA GLU A 674 1.56 -27.65 31.59
C GLU A 674 0.66 -26.40 31.71
N PRO A 675 1.24 -25.19 31.74
CA PRO A 675 0.46 -23.96 31.63
C PRO A 675 0.02 -23.75 30.18
N LEU A 676 -1.29 -23.82 29.90
CA LEU A 676 -1.83 -23.53 28.58
C LEU A 676 -2.04 -22.02 28.45
N ILE A 677 -1.17 -21.34 27.70
CA ILE A 677 -1.18 -19.89 27.54
C ILE A 677 -1.99 -19.51 26.29
N GLY A 678 -3.06 -18.72 26.42
CA GLY A 678 -3.80 -18.20 25.27
C GLY A 678 -2.95 -17.20 24.46
N PHE A 679 -3.26 -17.05 23.17
CA PHE A 679 -2.49 -16.18 22.27
C PHE A 679 -3.39 -15.44 21.30
N ASN A 680 -3.03 -14.20 20.96
CA ASN A 680 -3.67 -13.40 19.93
C ASN A 680 -2.82 -13.47 18.66
N ASP A 681 -3.28 -14.22 17.68
CA ASP A 681 -2.56 -14.46 16.44
C ASP A 681 -2.47 -13.20 15.60
N TRP A 682 -3.61 -12.55 15.37
CA TRP A 682 -3.71 -11.36 14.50
C TRP A 682 -2.79 -10.23 14.95
N ALA A 683 -2.63 -10.05 16.27
CA ALA A 683 -1.74 -9.04 16.83
C ALA A 683 -0.25 -9.39 16.77
N ASN A 684 0.12 -10.61 16.41
CA ASN A 684 1.49 -11.12 16.48
C ASN A 684 2.01 -11.76 15.18
N LEU A 685 1.33 -11.53 14.05
CA LEU A 685 1.81 -11.98 12.74
C LEU A 685 3.15 -11.34 12.38
N ARG A 686 4.03 -12.11 11.70
CA ARG A 686 5.25 -11.59 11.06
C ARG A 686 5.11 -11.55 9.55
N TYR A 687 5.09 -10.35 8.99
CA TYR A 687 4.80 -10.16 7.56
C TYR A 687 6.05 -10.24 6.65
N GLU A 688 7.22 -9.82 7.15
CA GLU A 688 8.49 -9.79 6.42
C GLU A 688 8.83 -11.13 5.74
N ILE A 689 9.17 -11.07 4.44
CA ILE A 689 9.69 -12.24 3.71
C ILE A 689 11.17 -12.41 4.01
N THR A 690 11.50 -13.52 4.70
CA THR A 690 12.90 -13.88 4.95
C THR A 690 13.49 -14.60 3.73
N LEU A 691 14.14 -13.86 2.83
CA LEU A 691 14.86 -14.43 1.68
C LEU A 691 16.23 -14.98 2.12
N GLY A 692 16.29 -16.26 2.46
CA GLY A 692 17.54 -16.93 2.82
C GLY A 692 17.78 -18.23 2.06
N PRO A 693 18.88 -18.38 1.30
CA PRO A 693 19.28 -19.69 0.82
C PRO A 693 19.68 -20.53 2.05
N ASN A 694 18.93 -21.59 2.33
CA ASN A 694 19.15 -22.54 3.42
C ASN A 694 18.79 -22.11 4.85
N GLN A 695 17.84 -21.20 5.04
CA GLN A 695 17.07 -21.16 6.31
C GLN A 695 15.74 -21.89 6.16
N ARG A 696 15.77 -23.10 5.61
CA ARG A 696 14.65 -24.01 5.81
C ARG A 696 14.61 -24.31 7.31
N GLY A 697 13.66 -23.71 8.04
CA GLY A 697 13.25 -24.29 9.31
C GLY A 697 12.87 -25.75 9.07
N ALA A 698 13.02 -26.62 10.09
CA ALA A 698 12.26 -27.86 10.05
C ALA A 698 10.78 -27.46 9.97
N GLY A 699 10.19 -27.51 8.77
CA GLY A 699 8.79 -27.13 8.56
C GLY A 699 7.93 -27.91 9.56
N MET A 700 6.88 -27.28 10.07
CA MET A 700 6.06 -27.93 11.10
C MET A 700 5.50 -29.24 10.53
N GLU A 701 5.71 -30.35 11.23
CA GLU A 701 5.09 -31.63 10.86
C GLU A 701 3.61 -31.52 11.18
N SER A 702 2.74 -31.68 10.17
CA SER A 702 1.32 -31.70 10.44
C SER A 702 0.90 -33.05 11.04
N GLU A 703 0.33 -33.04 12.24
CA GLU A 703 -0.30 -34.26 12.78
C GLU A 703 -1.67 -34.39 12.11
N GLY A 704 -1.84 -35.47 11.34
CA GLY A 704 -2.89 -35.62 10.33
C GLY A 704 -4.31 -35.31 10.80
N CYS A 705 -5.13 -34.85 9.84
CA CYS A 705 -6.57 -34.73 10.00
C CYS A 705 -7.21 -36.08 10.36
N PRO A 706 -8.40 -36.05 11.01
CA PRO A 706 -9.02 -37.27 11.52
C PRO A 706 -9.62 -38.13 10.39
N SER A 707 -9.43 -39.46 10.48
CA SER A 707 -9.92 -40.46 9.50
C SER A 707 -11.46 -40.48 9.34
N ALA A 708 -12.06 -41.04 8.27
CA ALA A 708 -13.54 -41.12 8.25
C ALA A 708 -14.14 -41.99 9.37
N ALA A 709 -13.40 -42.96 9.92
CA ALA A 709 -13.85 -43.70 11.11
C ALA A 709 -13.88 -42.80 12.35
N THR A 710 -12.98 -41.81 12.41
CA THR A 710 -13.05 -40.72 13.38
C THR A 710 -14.29 -39.88 13.18
N MET A 711 -14.55 -39.45 11.95
CA MET A 711 -15.68 -38.55 11.65
C MET A 711 -17.00 -39.20 12.10
N GLU A 712 -17.15 -40.49 11.81
CA GLU A 712 -18.29 -41.30 12.27
C GLU A 712 -18.36 -41.44 13.80
N PHE A 713 -17.22 -41.59 14.48
CA PHE A 713 -17.17 -41.57 15.95
C PHE A 713 -17.59 -40.23 16.54
N LEU A 714 -17.14 -39.11 15.95
CA LEU A 714 -17.50 -37.76 16.41
C LEU A 714 -18.99 -37.49 16.17
N GLU A 715 -19.54 -37.86 15.02
CA GLU A 715 -20.98 -37.73 14.73
C GLU A 715 -21.85 -38.55 15.71
N GLN A 716 -21.38 -39.68 16.21
CA GLN A 716 -22.11 -40.53 17.15
C GLN A 716 -21.99 -40.11 18.64
N ASN A 717 -20.98 -39.32 19.00
CA ASN A 717 -20.63 -39.02 20.39
C ASN A 717 -20.70 -37.52 20.74
N VAL A 718 -21.00 -36.67 19.76
CA VAL A 718 -21.33 -35.25 19.98
C VAL A 718 -22.85 -35.16 20.19
N PRO A 719 -23.34 -34.42 21.20
CA PRO A 719 -24.78 -34.22 21.36
C PRO A 719 -25.39 -33.67 20.07
N GLU A 720 -26.43 -34.33 19.54
CA GLU A 720 -27.19 -33.85 18.39
C GLU A 720 -27.70 -32.44 18.70
N PRO A 721 -27.26 -31.42 17.96
CA PRO A 721 -27.52 -30.08 18.41
C PRO A 721 -28.93 -29.64 17.92
N CYS A 722 -29.65 -28.88 18.75
CA CYS A 722 -31.03 -28.46 18.50
C CYS A 722 -31.09 -27.50 17.30
N HIS A 723 -31.44 -27.99 16.11
CA HIS A 723 -31.47 -27.20 14.87
C HIS A 723 -32.44 -25.99 14.89
N PRO A 724 -33.60 -26.05 15.58
CA PRO A 724 -34.55 -24.93 15.59
C PRO A 724 -34.32 -23.84 16.66
N ASP A 725 -33.32 -23.99 17.53
CA ASP A 725 -32.93 -22.97 18.51
C ASP A 725 -31.84 -22.08 17.90
N ILE A 726 -32.29 -20.97 17.31
CA ILE A 726 -31.50 -20.06 16.48
C ILE A 726 -30.74 -19.06 17.35
N ASP A 727 -31.31 -18.67 18.49
CA ASP A 727 -30.69 -17.71 19.41
C ASP A 727 -29.87 -18.35 20.53
N GLY A 728 -29.92 -19.67 20.65
CA GLY A 728 -29.09 -20.50 21.52
C GLY A 728 -29.49 -20.42 22.99
N ASP A 729 -30.76 -20.13 23.28
CA ASP A 729 -31.32 -20.02 24.62
C ASP A 729 -31.88 -21.35 25.19
N GLU A 730 -31.73 -22.44 24.42
CA GLU A 730 -32.16 -23.80 24.74
C GLU A 730 -33.71 -23.97 24.76
N PHE A 731 -34.46 -23.02 24.20
CA PHE A 731 -35.93 -23.02 24.15
C PHE A 731 -36.51 -22.50 22.83
N ILE A 732 -37.21 -23.37 22.09
CA ILE A 732 -37.78 -23.02 20.78
C ILE A 732 -39.01 -22.12 20.98
N GLY A 733 -38.84 -20.82 20.74
CA GLY A 733 -39.79 -19.79 21.14
C GLY A 733 -40.01 -18.67 20.13
N PHE A 734 -40.58 -17.57 20.61
CA PHE A 734 -40.87 -16.41 19.77
C PHE A 734 -39.61 -15.70 19.27
N ALA A 735 -38.47 -15.89 19.93
CA ALA A 735 -37.22 -15.28 19.51
C ALA A 735 -36.67 -15.94 18.24
N ASP A 736 -36.70 -17.27 18.16
CA ASP A 736 -36.35 -18.04 16.96
C ASP A 736 -37.30 -17.75 15.80
N LEU A 737 -38.60 -17.71 16.10
CA LEU A 737 -39.61 -17.38 15.10
C LEU A 737 -39.37 -15.98 14.50
N ASN A 738 -39.01 -15.01 15.34
CA ASN A 738 -38.71 -13.66 14.89
C ASN A 738 -37.40 -13.58 14.08
N ALA A 739 -36.42 -14.45 14.37
CA ALA A 739 -35.18 -14.53 13.61
C ALA A 739 -35.45 -14.91 12.14
N ILE A 740 -36.30 -15.91 11.90
CA ILE A 740 -36.73 -16.30 10.54
C ILE A 740 -37.58 -15.20 9.90
N ILE A 741 -38.61 -14.71 10.60
CA ILE A 741 -39.55 -13.72 10.02
C ILE A 741 -38.82 -12.43 9.62
N SER A 742 -37.79 -12.02 10.36
CA SER A 742 -37.00 -10.83 10.07
C SER A 742 -36.22 -10.90 8.75
N ARG A 743 -36.02 -12.12 8.22
CA ARG A 743 -35.22 -12.41 7.02
C ARG A 743 -36.00 -13.24 6.00
N PHE A 744 -37.33 -13.27 6.11
CA PHE A 744 -38.19 -14.09 5.26
C PHE A 744 -38.10 -13.68 3.78
N ASN A 745 -38.06 -14.65 2.88
CA ASN A 745 -37.74 -14.54 1.45
C ASN A 745 -36.30 -14.11 1.13
N ALA A 746 -35.39 -14.08 2.09
CA ALA A 746 -33.99 -13.87 1.78
C ALA A 746 -33.42 -15.10 1.07
N VAL A 747 -32.80 -14.88 -0.09
CA VAL A 747 -32.15 -15.93 -0.89
C VAL A 747 -30.65 -15.84 -0.70
N GLN A 748 -29.96 -16.97 -0.65
CA GLN A 748 -28.51 -17.03 -0.56
C GLN A 748 -27.86 -16.11 -1.59
N GLY A 749 -27.01 -15.20 -1.11
CA GLY A 749 -26.41 -14.13 -1.92
C GLY A 749 -27.11 -12.78 -1.84
N GLN A 750 -28.20 -12.66 -1.08
CA GLN A 750 -28.82 -11.37 -0.76
C GLN A 750 -28.35 -10.85 0.60
N ALA A 751 -28.28 -9.53 0.76
CA ALA A 751 -27.77 -8.88 1.97
C ALA A 751 -28.57 -9.20 3.25
N LEU A 752 -29.79 -9.73 3.12
CA LEU A 752 -30.66 -10.12 4.24
C LEU A 752 -30.61 -11.63 4.53
N TYR A 753 -29.89 -12.42 3.73
CA TYR A 753 -29.77 -13.86 3.93
C TYR A 753 -28.75 -14.16 5.02
N ASP A 754 -29.13 -15.06 5.91
CA ASP A 754 -28.30 -15.50 7.02
C ASP A 754 -28.46 -17.02 7.11
N ALA A 755 -27.36 -17.75 6.97
CA ALA A 755 -27.37 -19.21 6.99
C ALA A 755 -27.81 -19.77 8.34
N ALA A 756 -27.79 -18.97 9.42
CA ALA A 756 -28.29 -19.37 10.73
C ALA A 756 -29.82 -19.48 10.80
N VAL A 757 -30.55 -18.89 9.84
CA VAL A 757 -32.03 -18.93 9.78
C VAL A 757 -32.56 -19.74 8.59
N ASP A 758 -31.67 -20.25 7.74
CA ASP A 758 -31.95 -21.26 6.70
C ASP A 758 -31.65 -22.64 7.29
N ILE A 759 -32.65 -23.21 7.97
CA ILE A 759 -32.51 -24.37 8.85
C ILE A 759 -32.34 -25.66 8.03
N ASP A 760 -32.96 -25.74 6.86
CA ASP A 760 -32.85 -26.89 5.96
C ASP A 760 -31.78 -26.72 4.87
N ALA A 761 -31.12 -25.56 4.84
CA ALA A 761 -29.99 -25.20 4.01
C ALA A 761 -30.30 -25.30 2.50
N ASP A 762 -31.53 -24.96 2.10
CA ASP A 762 -31.97 -24.99 0.70
C ASP A 762 -31.61 -23.71 -0.09
N GLY A 763 -31.02 -22.72 0.60
CA GLY A 763 -30.58 -21.44 0.04
C GLY A 763 -31.69 -20.39 0.02
N LEU A 764 -32.84 -20.63 0.64
CA LEU A 764 -33.98 -19.72 0.74
C LEU A 764 -34.57 -19.74 2.16
N VAL A 765 -34.46 -18.61 2.88
CA VAL A 765 -35.17 -18.41 4.15
C VAL A 765 -36.67 -18.29 3.87
N GLY A 766 -37.42 -19.38 4.02
CA GLY A 766 -38.77 -19.53 3.49
C GLY A 766 -39.76 -20.23 4.41
N PHE A 767 -40.86 -20.70 3.83
CA PHE A 767 -41.89 -21.43 4.57
C PHE A 767 -41.42 -22.78 5.09
N SER A 768 -40.34 -23.34 4.53
CA SER A 768 -39.76 -24.60 4.97
C SER A 768 -39.09 -24.44 6.34
N ASP A 769 -38.22 -23.45 6.50
CA ASP A 769 -37.56 -23.09 7.76
C ASP A 769 -38.58 -22.66 8.83
N LEU A 770 -39.57 -21.88 8.42
CA LEU A 770 -40.63 -21.44 9.31
C LEU A 770 -41.43 -22.63 9.86
N ASN A 771 -41.69 -23.64 9.03
CA ASN A 771 -42.39 -24.85 9.46
C ASN A 771 -41.55 -25.71 10.39
N GLU A 772 -40.22 -25.73 10.23
CA GLU A 772 -39.31 -26.43 11.15
C GLU A 772 -39.37 -25.84 12.57
N VAL A 773 -39.29 -24.52 12.72
CA VAL A 773 -39.45 -23.84 14.03
C VAL A 773 -40.87 -24.03 14.58
N LEU A 774 -41.90 -23.87 13.75
CA LEU A 774 -43.30 -24.00 14.19
C LEU A 774 -43.65 -25.44 14.61
N SER A 775 -43.03 -26.45 14.00
CA SER A 775 -43.28 -27.86 14.33
C SER A 775 -42.85 -28.22 15.76
N ARG A 776 -41.95 -27.43 16.35
CA ARG A 776 -41.40 -27.64 17.71
C ARG A 776 -41.60 -26.43 18.63
N PHE A 777 -42.51 -25.52 18.26
CA PHE A 777 -42.76 -24.30 19.02
C PHE A 777 -43.20 -24.59 20.45
N ASN A 778 -42.62 -23.85 21.41
CA ASN A 778 -42.87 -23.98 22.85
C ASN A 778 -42.43 -25.34 23.42
N GLN A 779 -41.33 -25.87 22.92
CA GLN A 779 -40.64 -27.06 23.44
C GLN A 779 -39.21 -26.67 23.88
N PRO A 780 -38.72 -27.19 25.02
CA PRO A 780 -37.30 -27.11 25.35
C PRO A 780 -36.47 -27.99 24.40
N CYS A 781 -35.22 -27.61 24.17
CA CYS A 781 -34.25 -28.47 23.50
C CYS A 781 -33.76 -29.55 24.48
N ASP A 782 -33.92 -30.83 24.13
CA ASP A 782 -33.45 -31.98 24.93
C ASP A 782 -31.97 -32.28 24.72
#